data_AF-A0A5M3YPD9-F1
#
_entry.id   AF-A0A5M3YPD9-F1
#
_cell.length_a   1.000
_cell.length_b   1.000
_cell.length_c   1.000
_cell.angle_alpha   90.00
_cell.angle_beta   90.00
_cell.angle_gamma   90.00
#
_symmetry.space_group_name_H-M   'P 1'
#
loop_
_entity.id
_entity.type
_entity.pdbx_description
1 polymer ?
#
loop_
_entity_poly.entity_id
_entity_poly.type
_entity_poly.pdbx_seq_one_letter_code
_entity_poly.pdbx_strand_id
1 'polypeptide(L)'
;MAPKYKDGDAVVAFNGKWVSWAHTAVAYTAFFSALVVGMYLHFHKIVQNEHYGYPDEWFPSVSATIGDRYPERSFFQVFIAITSGPRFALVFLWYVLTARPNSTLPKVVAGVGLFRTFTCGGWTYVTSTDDHDWHDIFMISYLVATLPWTLGCLALSPNNRRAVKYRKVLASLFFGTLVPLIYYFIQHKVHKVPGAYTRYAFFEWSLIIFDVGFDAVTALDFEAFEIVVRDVKGVSRGQLKTTADSVLEKEKGKPVGNTFGEGFFWSEIIDAAADAYNGFVLWSLWTALPVLVWYFPLWYMGISGYEVAILAYTAPALLAIPGLKTLATRNPRILHLLSISGLLAYKVQDPANRLFLIVFSVVCGCLSWTSTLYAERANGSRLESRIFAWGLGLIMSSIAKFACRTNNPVWPIMHAENGGWNKLGLLLAVLAALRSYRRAPTSGGDYFPTTGRKGSPILAALGVGGLVFAMHSMLSDSSTMISWVWDGYPVRGPIAVPHGAYTIFVMGAGLVYGLFYPAAAGSWTAFGIGSIGAAMVTCYSHWTGFYGGLILAFYLLAVAPVLLFSAVRHSPATTFGIGMFLYMFLVLFHVWVVAYAFVPGGPLVREHTDWLMTVTMLSIGAGVFSAGVTNSSTPKSKTISPSGRRQRSYYTYVLVALQLLSISVAYLRFPTNDYVPYHKDEKLATMGIWTVHFGLDNDMWASERRMKNVIEELELDVIGLLESDNQRIIMGNRDITQSLAEDLGMYADFGPGPNKHTWGSALLSKFPIVNSTHHLLPSPVGELAPAIHATLDMYGELVDVVVFHSGQEEDPEDRRLQSEYLAKLMGSSTRPLVLLSYLVTKPLEGNYNTYVSELSGMKDIDPTDWDRWCEYILYKKLRKVGYARVSRDSITDTEIQVGKFAIGEPESENDMFIPEEMVPEGRRFPSLFRGQGVRGHRYHVFDEPRYFH
;
A
#
# COMPACT_ATOMS: atom_id res chain seq x y z
N MET A 1 48.38 -4.43 -45.52
CA MET A 1 48.29 -5.72 -44.81
C MET A 1 47.02 -5.70 -43.98
N ALA A 2 46.06 -6.59 -44.27
CA ALA A 2 44.84 -6.71 -43.47
C ALA A 2 45.18 -7.32 -42.09
N PRO A 3 44.64 -6.81 -40.98
CA PRO A 3 44.84 -7.45 -39.68
C PRO A 3 44.10 -8.80 -39.69
N LYS A 4 44.80 -9.88 -39.36
CA LYS A 4 44.20 -11.18 -39.02
C LYS A 4 43.37 -10.98 -37.75
N TYR A 5 42.07 -10.78 -37.90
CA TYR A 5 41.13 -10.87 -36.78
C TYR A 5 41.06 -12.34 -36.32
N LYS A 6 41.39 -12.61 -35.06
CA LYS A 6 40.96 -13.86 -34.40
C LYS A 6 39.43 -13.85 -34.39
N ASP A 7 38.80 -14.93 -34.88
CA ASP A 7 37.35 -15.11 -34.83
C ASP A 7 36.89 -15.16 -33.37
N GLY A 8 36.49 -14.01 -32.82
CA GLY A 8 35.80 -13.94 -31.53
C GLY A 8 34.34 -14.36 -31.67
N ASP A 9 33.81 -15.05 -30.67
CA ASP A 9 32.41 -15.49 -30.62
C ASP A 9 31.44 -14.31 -30.70
N ALA A 10 30.33 -14.50 -31.44
CA ALA A 10 29.23 -13.55 -31.47
C ALA A 10 28.47 -13.57 -30.13
N VAL A 11 28.43 -12.44 -29.43
CA VAL A 11 27.73 -12.29 -28.14
C VAL A 11 26.23 -12.10 -28.37
N VAL A 12 25.89 -11.25 -29.33
CA VAL A 12 24.52 -10.96 -29.77
C VAL A 12 24.55 -10.65 -31.27
N ALA A 13 23.57 -11.18 -32.01
CA ALA A 13 23.31 -10.82 -33.40
C ALA A 13 21.84 -10.43 -33.55
N PHE A 14 21.57 -9.30 -34.20
CA PHE A 14 20.20 -8.90 -34.55
C PHE A 14 20.17 -8.14 -35.88
N ASN A 15 19.03 -8.20 -36.57
CA ASN A 15 18.85 -7.56 -37.86
C ASN A 15 18.79 -6.02 -37.71
N GLY A 16 19.46 -5.29 -38.60
CA GLY A 16 19.56 -3.83 -38.57
C GLY A 16 18.21 -3.11 -38.64
N LYS A 17 17.16 -3.74 -39.21
CA LYS A 17 15.80 -3.16 -39.29
C LYS A 17 15.22 -2.77 -37.93
N TRP A 18 15.63 -3.45 -36.85
CA TRP A 18 15.15 -3.14 -35.51
C TRP A 18 15.61 -1.77 -35.01
N VAL A 19 16.72 -1.23 -35.52
CA VAL A 19 17.16 0.14 -35.22
C VAL A 19 16.17 1.16 -35.77
N SER A 20 15.74 1.00 -37.01
CA SER A 20 14.74 1.86 -37.65
C SER A 20 13.37 1.74 -36.97
N TRP A 21 12.94 0.52 -36.62
CA TRP A 21 11.68 0.31 -35.88
C TRP A 21 11.72 0.92 -34.48
N ALA A 22 12.83 0.76 -33.75
CA ALA A 22 13.00 1.37 -32.43
C ALA A 22 12.96 2.91 -32.50
N HIS A 23 13.70 3.51 -33.44
CA HIS A 23 13.64 4.95 -33.70
C HIS A 23 12.19 5.40 -33.97
N THR A 24 11.52 4.76 -34.91
CA THR A 24 10.18 5.16 -35.36
C THR A 24 9.14 5.03 -34.24
N ALA A 25 9.13 3.89 -33.54
CA ALA A 25 8.16 3.62 -32.49
C ALA A 25 8.32 4.57 -31.30
N VAL A 26 9.56 4.81 -30.86
CA VAL A 26 9.82 5.69 -29.72
C VAL A 26 9.58 7.15 -30.12
N ALA A 27 9.99 7.58 -31.32
CA ALA A 27 9.74 8.94 -31.80
C ALA A 27 8.24 9.26 -31.86
N TYR A 28 7.43 8.39 -32.48
CA TYR A 28 5.98 8.58 -32.48
C TYR A 28 5.37 8.53 -31.09
N THR A 29 5.87 7.66 -30.21
CA THR A 29 5.41 7.61 -28.82
C THR A 29 5.67 8.94 -28.11
N ALA A 30 6.79 9.62 -28.36
CA ALA A 30 7.08 10.94 -27.80
C ALA A 30 5.97 11.95 -28.15
N PHE A 31 5.66 12.11 -29.43
CA PHE A 31 4.68 13.08 -29.89
C PHE A 31 3.23 12.71 -29.51
N PHE A 32 2.81 11.46 -29.72
CA PHE A 32 1.42 11.05 -29.43
C PHE A 32 1.13 10.96 -27.92
N SER A 33 2.10 10.54 -27.10
CA SER A 33 1.89 10.53 -25.65
C SER A 33 1.75 11.94 -25.09
N ALA A 34 2.59 12.88 -25.54
CA ALA A 34 2.47 14.29 -25.16
C ALA A 34 1.11 14.87 -25.59
N LEU A 35 0.63 14.57 -26.80
CA LEU A 35 -0.69 14.99 -27.26
C LEU A 35 -1.82 14.41 -26.39
N VAL A 36 -1.82 13.11 -26.10
CA VAL A 36 -2.86 12.48 -25.27
C VAL A 36 -2.87 13.05 -23.86
N VAL A 37 -1.70 13.21 -23.25
CA VAL A 37 -1.57 13.78 -21.89
C VAL A 37 -2.00 15.24 -21.88
N GLY A 38 -1.54 16.05 -22.83
CA GLY A 38 -1.89 17.47 -22.94
C GLY A 38 -3.38 17.67 -23.20
N MET A 39 -3.98 16.90 -24.10
CA MET A 39 -5.43 16.96 -24.37
C MET A 39 -6.26 16.51 -23.16
N TYR A 40 -5.75 15.63 -22.31
CA TYR A 40 -6.47 15.18 -21.10
C TYR A 40 -6.36 16.16 -19.94
N LEU A 41 -5.18 16.76 -19.73
CA LEU A 41 -4.90 17.60 -18.55
C LEU A 41 -5.03 19.10 -18.82
N HIS A 42 -4.66 19.55 -20.01
CA HIS A 42 -4.46 20.96 -20.32
C HIS A 42 -5.15 21.42 -21.61
N PHE A 43 -6.23 20.74 -22.05
CA PHE A 43 -6.93 21.01 -23.31
C PHE A 43 -7.11 22.50 -23.64
N HIS A 44 -7.83 23.25 -22.79
CA HIS A 44 -8.11 24.67 -23.04
C HIS A 44 -6.86 25.54 -23.12
N LYS A 45 -5.76 25.14 -22.46
CA LYS A 45 -4.51 25.90 -22.43
C LYS A 45 -3.66 25.66 -23.67
N ILE A 46 -3.59 24.42 -24.17
CA ILE A 46 -2.72 24.06 -25.30
C ILE A 46 -3.34 24.41 -26.67
N VAL A 47 -4.67 24.54 -26.75
CA VAL A 47 -5.36 24.99 -27.98
C VAL A 47 -5.44 26.51 -28.09
N GLN A 48 -5.10 27.25 -27.04
CA GLN A 48 -5.12 28.71 -27.03
C GLN A 48 -3.90 29.28 -27.78
N ASN A 49 -4.13 30.29 -28.62
CA ASN A 49 -3.09 31.08 -29.26
C ASN A 49 -3.13 32.55 -28.78
N GLU A 50 -2.32 33.43 -29.36
CA GLU A 50 -2.21 34.86 -28.98
C GLU A 50 -3.50 35.68 -29.16
N HIS A 51 -4.49 35.18 -29.91
CA HIS A 51 -5.69 35.93 -30.31
C HIS A 51 -6.99 35.19 -30.02
N TYR A 52 -7.01 33.87 -30.10
CA TYR A 52 -8.19 33.02 -30.00
C TYR A 52 -7.92 31.78 -29.14
N GLY A 53 -8.98 31.22 -28.58
CA GLY A 53 -8.97 29.93 -27.88
C GLY A 53 -10.22 29.13 -28.22
N TYR A 54 -10.51 28.11 -27.43
CA TYR A 54 -11.76 27.35 -27.59
C TYR A 54 -12.98 28.28 -27.47
N PRO A 55 -14.00 28.19 -28.36
CA PRO A 55 -14.26 27.13 -29.32
C PRO A 55 -13.68 27.31 -30.73
N ASP A 56 -13.15 28.48 -31.06
CA ASP A 56 -12.63 28.77 -32.41
C ASP A 56 -11.38 27.94 -32.73
N GLU A 57 -10.54 27.73 -31.71
CA GLU A 57 -9.36 26.86 -31.77
C GLU A 57 -9.56 25.63 -30.89
N TRP A 58 -9.41 24.45 -31.49
CA TRP A 58 -9.77 23.18 -30.83
C TRP A 58 -8.75 22.06 -31.06
N PHE A 59 -7.67 22.32 -31.80
CA PHE A 59 -6.55 21.38 -31.94
C PHE A 59 -5.20 22.10 -31.72
N PRO A 60 -4.32 21.57 -30.86
CA PRO A 60 -3.08 22.26 -30.47
C PRO A 60 -1.97 22.08 -31.51
N SER A 61 -1.11 23.09 -31.62
CA SER A 61 0.16 22.99 -32.35
C SER A 61 1.10 21.99 -31.68
N VAL A 62 2.08 21.47 -32.44
CA VAL A 62 3.14 20.60 -31.93
C VAL A 62 3.91 21.32 -30.82
N SER A 63 4.31 22.58 -31.06
CA SER A 63 5.09 23.38 -30.12
C SER A 63 4.37 23.57 -28.77
N ALA A 64 3.08 23.93 -28.80
CA ALA A 64 2.28 24.07 -27.58
C ALA A 64 2.11 22.75 -26.83
N THR A 65 2.01 21.64 -27.56
CA THR A 65 1.80 20.30 -26.98
C THR A 65 3.04 19.78 -26.23
N ILE A 66 4.24 20.14 -26.67
CA ILE A 66 5.48 19.54 -26.16
C ILE A 66 6.33 20.50 -25.31
N GLY A 67 6.10 21.81 -25.41
CA GLY A 67 6.94 22.83 -24.79
C GLY A 67 6.34 23.49 -23.55
N ASP A 68 5.01 23.56 -23.44
CA ASP A 68 4.41 24.57 -22.57
C ASP A 68 4.19 24.13 -21.13
N ARG A 69 3.92 22.85 -20.88
CA ARG A 69 3.32 22.40 -19.63
C ARG A 69 3.85 21.05 -19.16
N TYR A 70 3.95 20.92 -17.84
CA TYR A 70 4.14 19.64 -17.16
C TYR A 70 2.77 19.01 -16.89
N PRO A 71 2.57 17.69 -17.10
CA PRO A 71 3.59 16.68 -17.39
C PRO A 71 3.83 16.32 -18.86
N GLU A 72 3.04 16.79 -19.82
CA GLU A 72 3.15 16.41 -21.25
C GLU A 72 4.53 16.74 -21.86
N ARG A 73 5.15 17.86 -21.49
CA ARG A 73 6.53 18.20 -21.85
C ARG A 73 7.52 17.12 -21.41
N SER A 74 7.39 16.63 -20.18
CA SER A 74 8.29 15.62 -19.63
C SER A 74 8.13 14.27 -20.35
N PHE A 75 6.91 13.90 -20.73
CA PHE A 75 6.67 12.72 -21.57
C PHE A 75 7.39 12.83 -22.91
N PHE A 76 7.25 13.97 -23.61
CA PHE A 76 7.95 14.22 -24.87
C PHE A 76 9.47 14.12 -24.71
N GLN A 77 10.04 14.87 -23.77
CA GLN A 77 11.48 14.95 -23.55
C GLN A 77 12.11 13.60 -23.19
N VAL A 78 11.44 12.78 -22.36
CA VAL A 78 11.94 11.44 -21.99
C VAL A 78 11.96 10.52 -23.22
N PHE A 79 10.90 10.48 -24.01
CA PHE A 79 10.87 9.61 -25.18
C PHE A 79 11.79 10.09 -26.30
N ILE A 80 11.99 11.41 -26.49
CA ILE A 80 13.03 11.92 -27.39
C ILE A 80 14.43 11.58 -26.89
N ALA A 81 14.69 11.64 -25.57
CA ALA A 81 15.94 11.16 -24.98
C ALA A 81 16.23 9.71 -25.37
N ILE A 82 15.23 8.84 -25.26
CA ILE A 82 15.32 7.42 -25.63
C ILE A 82 15.52 7.26 -27.14
N THR A 83 14.90 8.14 -27.95
CA THR A 83 15.00 8.13 -29.42
C THR A 83 16.41 8.46 -29.91
N SER A 84 17.19 9.22 -29.14
CA SER A 84 18.56 9.63 -29.49
C SER A 84 19.46 8.45 -29.84
N GLY A 85 19.44 7.36 -29.06
CA GLY A 85 20.26 6.17 -29.28
C GLY A 85 19.97 5.51 -30.65
N PRO A 86 18.73 5.07 -30.90
CA PRO A 86 18.31 4.57 -32.21
C PRO A 86 18.55 5.56 -33.35
N ARG A 87 18.41 6.87 -33.11
CA ARG A 87 18.65 7.92 -34.12
C ARG A 87 20.11 7.95 -34.58
N PHE A 88 21.05 8.04 -33.65
CA PHE A 88 22.48 8.04 -33.97
C PHE A 88 22.88 6.73 -34.65
N ALA A 89 22.35 5.60 -34.19
CA ALA A 89 22.57 4.31 -34.82
C ALA A 89 22.02 4.26 -36.26
N LEU A 90 20.83 4.81 -36.52
CA LEU A 90 20.24 4.90 -37.86
C LEU A 90 21.12 5.71 -38.81
N VAL A 91 21.58 6.89 -38.39
CA VAL A 91 22.49 7.74 -39.20
C VAL A 91 23.80 7.01 -39.49
N PHE A 92 24.37 6.32 -38.49
CA PHE A 92 25.59 5.53 -38.65
C PHE A 92 25.41 4.35 -39.62
N LEU A 93 24.35 3.56 -39.46
CA LEU A 93 24.07 2.43 -40.36
C LEU A 93 23.80 2.91 -41.79
N TRP A 94 23.14 4.06 -41.95
CA TRP A 94 22.94 4.67 -43.25
C TRP A 94 24.27 5.07 -43.92
N TYR A 95 25.21 5.63 -43.15
CA TYR A 95 26.57 5.90 -43.63
C TYR A 95 27.29 4.60 -44.05
N VAL A 96 27.25 3.56 -43.22
CA VAL A 96 27.90 2.27 -43.50
C VAL A 96 27.35 1.64 -44.78
N LEU A 97 26.03 1.69 -44.98
CA LEU A 97 25.36 1.18 -46.17
C LEU A 97 25.80 1.87 -47.47
N THR A 98 25.94 3.19 -47.39
CA THR A 98 26.15 4.06 -48.56
C THR A 98 27.63 4.38 -48.81
N ALA A 99 28.52 4.06 -47.87
CA ALA A 99 29.96 4.27 -48.02
C ALA A 99 30.52 3.54 -49.25
N ARG A 100 31.28 4.27 -50.06
CA ARG A 100 31.96 3.77 -51.26
C ARG A 100 33.39 4.35 -51.33
N PRO A 101 34.39 3.58 -51.81
CA PRO A 101 35.71 4.13 -52.10
C PRO A 101 35.58 5.31 -53.07
N ASN A 102 36.25 6.43 -52.80
CA ASN A 102 36.27 7.65 -53.62
C ASN A 102 34.98 8.50 -53.69
N SER A 103 33.98 8.28 -52.81
CA SER A 103 32.81 9.17 -52.71
C SER A 103 32.77 9.93 -51.38
N THR A 104 32.62 11.26 -51.44
CA THR A 104 32.49 12.14 -50.27
C THR A 104 31.04 12.33 -49.85
N LEU A 105 30.07 12.10 -50.75
CA LEU A 105 28.64 12.35 -50.51
C LEU A 105 28.09 11.58 -49.28
N PRO A 106 28.37 10.28 -49.06
CA PRO A 106 27.95 9.58 -47.85
C PRO A 106 28.44 10.23 -46.54
N LYS A 107 29.67 10.77 -46.53
CA LYS A 107 30.23 11.45 -45.36
C LYS A 107 29.50 12.77 -45.08
N VAL A 108 29.20 13.53 -46.14
CA VAL A 108 28.42 14.77 -46.04
C VAL A 108 27.01 14.48 -45.51
N VAL A 109 26.32 13.48 -46.06
CA VAL A 109 24.97 13.09 -45.61
C VAL A 109 24.99 12.64 -44.16
N ALA A 110 25.99 11.86 -43.74
CA ALA A 110 26.17 11.48 -42.34
C ALA A 110 26.35 12.70 -41.43
N GLY A 111 27.20 13.66 -41.83
CA GLY A 111 27.40 14.92 -41.11
C GLY A 111 26.11 15.73 -40.98
N VAL A 112 25.33 15.85 -42.06
CA VAL A 112 24.01 16.52 -42.04
C VAL A 112 23.03 15.77 -41.12
N GLY A 113 23.03 14.44 -41.13
CA GLY A 113 22.19 13.63 -40.24
C GLY A 113 22.54 13.80 -38.76
N LEU A 114 23.83 13.88 -38.43
CA LEU A 114 24.29 14.20 -37.07
C LEU A 114 23.88 15.61 -36.67
N PHE A 115 24.09 16.60 -37.54
CA PHE A 115 23.68 17.98 -37.29
C PHE A 115 22.17 18.09 -37.02
N ARG A 116 21.32 17.47 -37.85
CA ARG A 116 19.87 17.37 -37.61
C ARG A 116 19.55 16.72 -36.26
N THR A 117 20.28 15.69 -35.88
CA THR A 117 20.03 15.01 -34.60
C THR A 117 20.34 15.92 -33.41
N PHE A 118 21.43 16.69 -33.48
CA PHE A 118 21.77 17.66 -32.45
C PHE A 118 20.78 18.84 -32.39
N THR A 119 20.39 19.40 -33.54
CA THR A 119 19.43 20.50 -33.55
C THR A 119 18.04 20.05 -33.08
N CYS A 120 17.66 18.78 -33.33
CA CYS A 120 16.46 18.17 -32.76
C CYS A 120 16.47 18.15 -31.22
N GLY A 121 17.59 17.69 -30.64
CA GLY A 121 17.78 17.77 -29.19
C GLY A 121 17.74 19.22 -28.69
N GLY A 122 18.31 20.16 -29.44
CA GLY A 122 18.29 21.59 -29.14
C GLY A 122 16.88 22.14 -28.91
N TRP A 123 15.99 22.03 -29.89
CA TRP A 123 14.62 22.55 -29.75
C TRP A 123 13.71 21.68 -28.86
N THR A 124 14.13 20.44 -28.53
CA THR A 124 13.41 19.59 -27.55
C THR A 124 13.66 20.02 -26.10
N TYR A 125 14.91 20.38 -25.76
CA TYR A 125 15.30 20.71 -24.39
C TYR A 125 15.31 22.21 -24.11
N VAL A 126 15.60 23.04 -25.12
CA VAL A 126 15.38 24.49 -25.08
C VAL A 126 13.99 24.72 -25.67
N THR A 127 12.96 24.73 -24.83
CA THR A 127 11.58 24.90 -25.28
C THR A 127 11.27 26.36 -25.60
N SER A 128 10.25 26.59 -26.43
CA SER A 128 9.74 27.93 -26.75
C SER A 128 9.36 28.77 -25.52
N THR A 129 8.99 28.12 -24.42
CA THR A 129 8.70 28.73 -23.12
C THR A 129 9.94 29.13 -22.33
N ASP A 130 11.06 28.42 -22.51
CA ASP A 130 12.29 28.66 -21.76
C ASP A 130 13.15 29.74 -22.45
N ASP A 131 13.33 29.63 -23.78
CA ASP A 131 14.05 30.60 -24.60
C ASP A 131 13.58 30.50 -26.06
N HIS A 132 12.73 31.45 -26.46
CA HIS A 132 12.09 31.45 -27.78
C HIS A 132 13.09 31.61 -28.93
N ASP A 133 14.13 32.43 -28.77
CA ASP A 133 15.08 32.73 -29.84
C ASP A 133 15.97 31.52 -30.14
N TRP A 134 16.52 30.88 -29.11
CA TRP A 134 17.32 29.67 -29.29
C TRP A 134 16.50 28.48 -29.78
N HIS A 135 15.26 28.32 -29.28
CA HIS A 135 14.33 27.30 -29.76
C HIS A 135 14.11 27.41 -31.28
N ASP A 136 13.80 28.62 -31.76
CA ASP A 136 13.55 28.86 -33.19
C ASP A 136 14.81 28.64 -34.04
N ILE A 137 15.99 29.06 -33.57
CA ILE A 137 17.25 28.79 -34.26
C ILE A 137 17.46 27.29 -34.44
N PHE A 138 17.24 26.48 -33.41
CA PHE A 138 17.39 25.03 -33.49
C PHE A 138 16.35 24.38 -34.39
N MET A 139 15.09 24.81 -34.31
CA MET A 139 13.99 24.31 -35.15
C MET A 139 14.22 24.64 -36.63
N ILE A 140 14.55 25.89 -36.96
CA ILE A 140 14.85 26.32 -38.33
C ILE A 140 16.07 25.58 -38.86
N SER A 141 17.13 25.45 -38.06
CA SER A 141 18.33 24.69 -38.44
C SER A 141 18.01 23.23 -38.74
N TYR A 142 17.12 22.60 -37.96
CA TYR A 142 16.61 21.25 -38.23
C TYR A 142 15.86 21.17 -39.56
N LEU A 143 14.91 22.08 -39.79
CA LEU A 143 14.10 22.12 -41.02
C LEU A 143 14.96 22.36 -42.26
N VAL A 144 15.88 23.33 -42.22
CA VAL A 144 16.81 23.62 -43.33
C VAL A 144 17.69 22.40 -43.63
N ALA A 145 18.22 21.74 -42.60
CA ALA A 145 19.04 20.54 -42.78
C ALA A 145 18.25 19.31 -43.26
N THR A 146 16.91 19.32 -43.16
CA THR A 146 16.03 18.26 -43.69
C THR A 146 16.13 18.13 -45.21
N LEU A 147 16.34 19.24 -45.93
CA LEU A 147 16.49 19.21 -47.39
C LEU A 147 17.75 18.48 -47.87
N PRO A 148 18.97 18.85 -47.45
CA PRO A 148 20.17 18.11 -47.83
C PRO A 148 20.19 16.67 -47.30
N TRP A 149 19.58 16.40 -46.14
CA TRP A 149 19.39 15.01 -45.66
C TRP A 149 18.51 14.21 -46.62
N THR A 150 17.33 14.72 -46.96
CA THR A 150 16.36 14.02 -47.80
C THR A 150 16.90 13.79 -49.21
N LEU A 151 17.46 14.83 -49.83
CA LEU A 151 18.07 14.72 -51.16
C LEU A 151 19.28 13.78 -51.16
N GLY A 152 20.12 13.86 -50.13
CA GLY A 152 21.26 12.97 -49.94
C GLY A 152 20.85 11.51 -49.79
N CYS A 153 19.85 11.22 -48.96
CA CYS A 153 19.30 9.88 -48.79
C CYS A 153 18.64 9.34 -50.06
N LEU A 154 17.97 10.18 -50.85
CA LEU A 154 17.42 9.78 -52.15
C LEU A 154 18.52 9.49 -53.18
N ALA A 155 19.56 10.32 -53.25
CA ALA A 155 20.68 10.15 -54.17
C ALA A 155 21.53 8.90 -53.85
N LEU A 156 21.68 8.57 -52.57
CA LEU A 156 22.45 7.42 -52.09
C LEU A 156 21.63 6.15 -51.90
N SER A 157 20.31 6.20 -52.12
CA SER A 157 19.42 5.07 -51.88
C SER A 157 19.87 3.84 -52.69
N PRO A 158 19.98 2.65 -52.07
CA PRO A 158 20.23 1.40 -52.78
C PRO A 158 19.15 1.11 -53.84
N ASN A 159 19.42 0.15 -54.74
CA ASN A 159 18.49 -0.25 -55.79
C ASN A 159 17.27 -1.07 -55.25
N ASN A 160 16.59 -0.54 -54.24
CA ASN A 160 15.36 -1.05 -53.67
C ASN A 160 14.18 -0.19 -54.15
N ARG A 161 13.48 -0.68 -55.17
CA ARG A 161 12.35 0.04 -55.81
C ARG A 161 11.25 0.43 -54.80
N ARG A 162 11.04 -0.39 -53.77
CA ARG A 162 10.01 -0.15 -52.74
C ARG A 162 10.44 0.99 -51.80
N ALA A 163 11.66 0.95 -51.29
CA ALA A 163 12.20 2.00 -50.41
C ALA A 163 12.26 3.36 -51.12
N VAL A 164 12.77 3.40 -52.36
CA VAL A 164 12.84 4.64 -53.17
C VAL A 164 11.44 5.21 -53.43
N LYS A 165 10.45 4.37 -53.75
CA LYS A 165 9.06 4.82 -53.95
C LYS A 165 8.51 5.50 -52.69
N TYR A 166 8.63 4.87 -51.53
CA TYR A 166 8.11 5.45 -50.29
C TYR A 166 8.87 6.71 -49.86
N ARG A 167 10.20 6.76 -50.01
CA ARG A 167 10.96 7.99 -49.76
C ARG A 167 10.53 9.14 -50.65
N LYS A 168 10.32 8.90 -51.95
CA LYS A 168 9.84 9.93 -52.88
C LYS A 168 8.46 10.44 -52.49
N VAL A 169 7.54 9.54 -52.11
CA VAL A 169 6.20 9.91 -51.64
C VAL A 169 6.29 10.75 -50.38
N LEU A 170 7.00 10.28 -49.34
CA LEU A 170 7.11 10.98 -48.06
C LEU A 170 7.85 12.31 -48.18
N ALA A 171 8.91 12.39 -48.98
CA ALA A 171 9.59 13.65 -49.28
C ALA A 171 8.67 14.63 -50.01
N SER A 172 7.91 14.16 -51.00
CA SER A 172 6.96 15.00 -51.74
C SER A 172 5.83 15.49 -50.85
N LEU A 173 5.33 14.65 -49.94
CA LEU A 173 4.34 15.03 -48.93
C LEU A 173 4.92 16.05 -47.95
N PHE A 174 6.11 15.82 -47.40
CA PHE A 174 6.76 16.74 -46.47
C PHE A 174 6.94 18.14 -47.09
N PHE A 175 7.60 18.25 -48.24
CA PHE A 175 7.82 19.54 -48.89
C PHE A 175 6.53 20.13 -49.48
N GLY A 176 5.60 19.30 -49.94
CA GLY A 176 4.28 19.75 -50.42
C GLY A 176 3.43 20.35 -49.30
N THR A 177 3.49 19.79 -48.09
CA THR A 177 2.78 20.29 -46.91
C THR A 177 3.31 21.63 -46.39
N LEU A 178 4.56 22.01 -46.70
CA LEU A 178 5.08 23.33 -46.35
C LEU A 178 4.28 24.48 -46.97
N VAL A 179 3.74 24.30 -48.18
CA VAL A 179 2.97 25.35 -48.88
C VAL A 179 1.69 25.72 -48.11
N PRO A 180 0.76 24.79 -47.81
CA PRO A 180 -0.42 25.11 -47.00
C PRO A 180 -0.05 25.49 -45.56
N LEU A 181 1.03 24.92 -44.98
CA LEU A 181 1.49 25.31 -43.65
C LEU A 181 1.85 26.80 -43.59
N ILE A 182 2.67 27.30 -44.53
CA ILE A 182 3.07 28.72 -44.59
C ILE A 182 1.83 29.60 -44.84
N TYR A 183 0.93 29.18 -45.72
CA TYR A 183 -0.31 29.91 -45.97
C TYR A 183 -1.13 30.07 -44.68
N TYR A 184 -1.38 28.99 -43.94
CA TYR A 184 -2.16 29.05 -42.70
C TYR A 184 -1.40 29.71 -41.54
N PHE A 185 -0.07 29.65 -41.53
CA PHE A 185 0.76 30.43 -40.61
C PHE A 185 0.54 31.93 -40.82
N ILE A 186 0.51 32.41 -42.06
CA ILE A 186 0.22 33.81 -42.40
C ILE A 186 -1.23 34.17 -42.03
N GLN A 187 -2.20 33.29 -42.31
CA GLN A 187 -3.60 33.51 -41.92
C GLN A 187 -3.77 33.63 -40.40
N HIS A 188 -3.03 32.83 -39.63
CA HIS A 188 -3.03 32.87 -38.17
C HIS A 188 -2.30 34.11 -37.62
N LYS A 189 -1.03 34.34 -38.02
CA LYS A 189 -0.16 35.38 -37.42
C LYS A 189 -0.39 36.79 -37.96
N VAL A 190 -0.66 36.93 -39.26
CA VAL A 190 -0.80 38.24 -39.91
C VAL A 190 -2.26 38.63 -40.04
N HIS A 191 -3.10 37.75 -40.60
CA HIS A 191 -4.50 38.06 -40.87
C HIS A 191 -5.44 37.76 -39.69
N LYS A 192 -4.96 37.07 -38.65
CA LYS A 192 -5.70 36.79 -37.41
C LYS A 192 -7.07 36.16 -37.68
N VAL A 193 -7.12 35.17 -38.57
CA VAL A 193 -8.37 34.49 -38.92
C VAL A 193 -8.72 33.41 -37.87
N PRO A 194 -9.94 33.40 -37.30
CA PRO A 194 -10.37 32.35 -36.36
C PRO A 194 -10.29 30.94 -36.97
N GLY A 195 -9.76 29.97 -36.23
CA GLY A 195 -9.60 28.58 -36.67
C GLY A 195 -8.43 28.33 -37.62
N ALA A 196 -7.69 29.37 -38.00
CA ALA A 196 -6.50 29.21 -38.86
C ALA A 196 -5.36 28.51 -38.12
N TYR A 197 -5.25 28.68 -36.79
CA TYR A 197 -4.20 28.03 -36.00
C TYR A 197 -4.43 26.52 -35.89
N THR A 198 -5.66 26.07 -35.70
CA THR A 198 -6.05 24.65 -35.73
C THR A 198 -5.69 24.01 -37.08
N ARG A 199 -5.98 24.69 -38.20
CA ARG A 199 -5.61 24.20 -39.54
C ARG A 199 -4.10 24.17 -39.74
N TYR A 200 -3.39 25.21 -39.28
CA TYR A 200 -1.92 25.25 -39.24
C TYR A 200 -1.36 24.05 -38.46
N ALA A 201 -1.90 23.77 -37.27
CA ALA A 201 -1.47 22.68 -36.42
C ALA A 201 -1.58 21.30 -37.12
N PHE A 202 -2.67 21.03 -37.85
CA PHE A 202 -2.78 19.77 -38.60
C PHE A 202 -1.66 19.57 -39.63
N PHE A 203 -1.24 20.64 -40.31
CA PHE A 203 -0.12 20.57 -41.25
C PHE A 203 1.22 20.41 -40.52
N GLU A 204 1.39 21.03 -39.36
CA GLU A 204 2.59 20.90 -38.52
C GLU A 204 2.74 19.45 -38.01
N TRP A 205 1.68 18.86 -37.47
CA TRP A 205 1.62 17.45 -37.08
C TRP A 205 1.88 16.51 -38.27
N SER A 206 1.38 16.86 -39.46
CA SER A 206 1.63 16.09 -40.68
C SER A 206 3.11 16.09 -41.06
N LEU A 207 3.83 17.21 -40.90
CA LEU A 207 5.28 17.26 -41.13
C LEU A 207 6.04 16.28 -40.23
N ILE A 208 5.68 16.20 -38.95
CA ILE A 208 6.30 15.25 -38.00
C ILE A 208 6.07 13.81 -38.46
N ILE A 209 4.84 13.48 -38.86
CA ILE A 209 4.50 12.14 -39.37
C ILE A 209 5.32 11.80 -40.61
N PHE A 210 5.46 12.73 -41.56
CA PHE A 210 6.20 12.49 -42.78
C PHE A 210 7.72 12.41 -42.56
N ASP A 211 8.28 13.22 -41.65
CA ASP A 211 9.71 13.22 -41.34
C ASP A 211 10.15 11.94 -40.65
N VAL A 212 9.47 11.56 -39.56
CA VAL A 212 9.74 10.29 -38.86
C VAL A 212 9.46 9.11 -39.79
N GLY A 213 8.39 9.18 -40.59
CA GLY A 213 8.06 8.19 -41.60
C GLY A 213 9.14 8.04 -42.67
N PHE A 214 9.79 9.12 -43.11
CA PHE A 214 10.86 9.08 -44.10
C PHE A 214 12.04 8.27 -43.59
N ASP A 215 12.43 8.47 -42.33
CA ASP A 215 13.50 7.72 -41.70
C ASP A 215 13.08 6.26 -41.41
N ALA A 216 11.80 5.99 -41.14
CA ALA A 216 11.27 4.62 -40.97
C ALA A 216 11.50 3.74 -42.22
N VAL A 217 11.52 4.32 -43.42
CA VAL A 217 11.79 3.59 -44.67
C VAL A 217 13.15 2.90 -44.67
N THR A 218 14.12 3.38 -43.87
CA THR A 218 15.43 2.72 -43.70
C THR A 218 15.31 1.28 -43.19
N ALA A 219 14.19 0.90 -42.55
CA ALA A 219 13.94 -0.49 -42.15
C ALA A 219 13.99 -1.47 -43.33
N LEU A 220 13.54 -1.03 -44.52
CA LEU A 220 13.57 -1.84 -45.75
C LEU A 220 14.98 -2.00 -46.32
N ASP A 221 15.87 -1.05 -46.05
CA ASP A 221 17.27 -1.12 -46.49
C ASP A 221 18.13 -1.87 -45.46
N PHE A 222 17.84 -1.70 -44.17
CA PHE A 222 18.56 -2.36 -43.09
C PHE A 222 18.16 -3.81 -42.87
N GLU A 223 17.11 -4.28 -43.54
CA GLU A 223 16.78 -5.71 -43.57
C GLU A 223 17.94 -6.55 -44.14
N ALA A 224 18.76 -5.98 -45.02
CA ALA A 224 19.95 -6.61 -45.57
C ALA A 224 21.19 -6.57 -44.64
N PHE A 225 21.09 -5.96 -43.45
CA PHE A 225 22.17 -5.92 -42.46
C PHE A 225 21.89 -6.79 -41.24
N GLU A 226 22.94 -7.44 -40.77
CA GLU A 226 23.00 -8.05 -39.44
C GLU A 226 24.08 -7.33 -38.62
N ILE A 227 23.70 -6.86 -37.44
CA ILE A 227 24.62 -6.27 -36.48
C ILE A 227 25.06 -7.38 -35.54
N VAL A 228 26.34 -7.76 -35.64
CA VAL A 228 26.95 -8.78 -34.79
C VAL A 228 27.91 -8.11 -33.82
N VAL A 229 27.59 -8.16 -32.53
CA VAL A 229 28.50 -7.74 -31.47
C VAL A 229 29.41 -8.91 -31.13
N ARG A 230 30.70 -8.79 -31.48
CA ARG A 230 31.70 -9.83 -31.21
C ARG A 230 32.58 -9.44 -30.03
N ASP A 231 32.82 -10.41 -29.17
CA ASP A 231 33.78 -10.25 -28.09
C ASP A 231 35.19 -10.62 -28.57
N VAL A 232 35.88 -9.61 -29.09
CA VAL A 232 37.21 -9.78 -29.68
C VAL A 232 38.29 -10.06 -28.62
N LYS A 233 38.00 -9.78 -27.34
CA LYS A 233 38.95 -9.91 -26.22
C LYS A 233 38.55 -10.93 -25.16
N GLY A 234 37.40 -11.60 -25.30
CA GLY A 234 36.88 -12.53 -24.30
C GLY A 234 36.37 -11.86 -23.01
N VAL A 235 36.08 -10.56 -23.02
CA VAL A 235 35.68 -9.79 -21.83
C VAL A 235 34.23 -10.06 -21.41
N SER A 236 33.34 -10.33 -22.37
CA SER A 236 31.91 -10.59 -22.15
C SER A 236 31.66 -11.92 -21.42
N ARG A 237 32.62 -12.85 -21.49
CA ARG A 237 32.74 -13.95 -20.50
C ARG A 237 33.56 -13.44 -19.31
N GLY A 238 32.90 -12.65 -18.47
CA GLY A 238 33.42 -11.93 -17.31
C GLY A 238 34.73 -12.46 -16.71
N GLN A 239 35.85 -11.83 -17.10
CA GLN A 239 37.12 -11.90 -16.35
C GLN A 239 37.51 -10.56 -15.69
N LEU A 240 36.74 -9.49 -15.90
CA LEU A 240 36.87 -8.25 -15.12
C LEU A 240 35.81 -8.27 -14.03
N LYS A 241 36.21 -8.77 -12.86
CA LYS A 241 35.37 -8.94 -11.67
C LYS A 241 34.75 -7.61 -11.26
N THR A 242 33.44 -7.47 -11.38
CA THR A 242 32.71 -6.41 -10.68
C THR A 242 32.73 -6.72 -9.17
N THR A 243 32.43 -5.73 -8.33
CA THR A 243 32.29 -5.93 -6.88
C THR A 243 31.21 -6.99 -6.58
N ALA A 244 30.14 -7.02 -7.36
CA ALA A 244 29.12 -8.07 -7.30
C ALA A 244 29.69 -9.45 -7.65
N ASP A 245 30.50 -9.57 -8.70
CA ASP A 245 31.18 -10.83 -9.06
C ASP A 245 32.19 -11.28 -7.99
N SER A 246 32.85 -10.34 -7.31
CA SER A 246 33.79 -10.66 -6.22
C SER A 246 33.08 -11.22 -4.97
N VAL A 247 31.86 -10.76 -4.69
CA VAL A 247 31.00 -11.29 -3.61
C VAL A 247 30.41 -12.64 -4.03
N LEU A 248 29.94 -12.76 -5.28
CA LEU A 248 29.46 -14.03 -5.85
C LEU A 248 30.56 -15.08 -5.94
N GLU A 249 31.81 -14.70 -6.21
CA GLU A 249 32.97 -15.60 -6.19
C GLU A 249 33.36 -16.02 -4.76
N LYS A 250 33.33 -15.11 -3.79
CA LYS A 250 33.51 -15.46 -2.35
C LYS A 250 32.43 -16.41 -1.85
N GLU A 251 31.22 -16.30 -2.40
CA GLU A 251 30.07 -17.15 -2.09
C GLU A 251 29.93 -18.35 -3.04
N LYS A 252 30.86 -18.53 -3.99
CA LYS A 252 30.83 -19.62 -4.98
C LYS A 252 31.11 -20.94 -4.28
N GLY A 253 30.17 -21.89 -4.40
CA GLY A 253 30.19 -23.15 -3.63
C GLY A 253 29.27 -23.14 -2.40
N LYS A 254 28.78 -21.97 -1.94
CA LYS A 254 27.72 -21.88 -0.94
C LYS A 254 26.33 -21.89 -1.61
N PRO A 255 25.25 -22.26 -0.88
CA PRO A 255 23.90 -22.34 -1.45
C PRO A 255 23.40 -21.05 -2.12
N VAL A 256 23.78 -19.89 -1.57
CA VAL A 256 23.36 -18.56 -2.07
C VAL A 256 24.07 -18.19 -3.38
N GLY A 257 25.40 -18.30 -3.43
CA GLY A 257 26.19 -17.96 -4.64
C GLY A 257 25.88 -18.84 -5.85
N ASN A 258 25.40 -20.07 -5.64
CA ASN A 258 25.00 -20.98 -6.71
C ASN A 258 23.63 -20.66 -7.36
N THR A 259 22.89 -19.69 -6.80
CA THR A 259 21.53 -19.32 -7.24
C THR A 259 21.53 -18.18 -8.26
N PHE A 260 22.54 -17.32 -8.24
CA PHE A 260 22.67 -16.14 -9.09
C PHE A 260 23.76 -16.38 -10.14
N GLY A 261 23.41 -16.38 -11.43
CA GLY A 261 24.39 -16.61 -12.51
C GLY A 261 23.87 -17.22 -13.83
N GLU A 262 22.58 -17.55 -13.93
CA GLU A 262 21.96 -17.95 -15.20
C GLU A 262 21.35 -16.74 -15.93
N GLY A 263 21.18 -16.81 -17.26
CA GLY A 263 20.62 -15.72 -18.07
C GLY A 263 19.23 -15.25 -17.60
N PHE A 264 18.97 -13.94 -17.73
CA PHE A 264 17.72 -13.29 -17.30
C PHE A 264 16.61 -13.44 -18.36
N PHE A 265 15.42 -13.84 -17.94
CA PHE A 265 14.24 -14.05 -18.78
C PHE A 265 13.03 -13.28 -18.23
N TRP A 266 12.59 -12.27 -18.98
CA TRP A 266 11.38 -11.50 -18.67
C TRP A 266 10.14 -12.36 -18.43
N SER A 267 10.01 -13.49 -19.13
CA SER A 267 8.86 -14.37 -18.95
C SER A 267 8.80 -15.05 -17.58
N GLU A 268 9.94 -15.36 -16.98
CA GLU A 268 10.01 -16.09 -15.70
C GLU A 268 9.84 -15.14 -14.51
N ILE A 269 10.39 -13.92 -14.59
CA ILE A 269 10.13 -12.90 -13.57
C ILE A 269 8.65 -12.48 -13.56
N ILE A 270 8.00 -12.40 -14.73
CA ILE A 270 6.55 -12.16 -14.81
C ILE A 270 5.76 -13.33 -14.19
N ASP A 271 6.21 -14.58 -14.34
CA ASP A 271 5.58 -15.74 -13.68
C ASP A 271 5.70 -15.63 -12.14
N ALA A 272 6.89 -15.27 -11.63
CA ALA A 272 7.12 -15.08 -10.20
C ALA A 272 6.30 -13.91 -9.62
N ALA A 273 6.23 -12.79 -10.34
CA ALA A 273 5.43 -11.63 -9.94
C ALA A 273 3.94 -11.95 -9.92
N ALA A 274 3.43 -12.67 -10.94
CA ALA A 274 2.04 -13.13 -10.97
C ALA A 274 1.71 -14.08 -9.80
N ASP A 275 2.62 -14.99 -9.47
CA ASP A 275 2.45 -15.90 -8.34
C ASP A 275 2.42 -15.14 -6.99
N ALA A 276 3.33 -14.19 -6.79
CA ALA A 276 3.34 -13.33 -5.60
C ALA A 276 2.05 -12.51 -5.50
N TYR A 277 1.54 -12.00 -6.63
CA TYR A 277 0.28 -11.25 -6.69
C TYR A 277 -0.94 -12.12 -6.33
N ASN A 278 -1.00 -13.37 -6.80
CA ASN A 278 -2.05 -14.30 -6.37
C ASN A 278 -1.98 -14.57 -4.86
N GLY A 279 -0.77 -14.65 -4.29
CA GLY A 279 -0.57 -14.69 -2.84
C GLY A 279 -1.09 -13.44 -2.13
N PHE A 280 -0.84 -12.25 -2.68
CA PHE A 280 -1.38 -10.98 -2.18
C PHE A 280 -2.91 -10.99 -2.17
N VAL A 281 -3.55 -11.38 -3.28
CA VAL A 281 -5.02 -11.47 -3.38
C VAL A 281 -5.59 -12.41 -2.33
N LEU A 282 -4.97 -13.59 -2.13
CA LEU A 282 -5.38 -14.52 -1.10
C LEU A 282 -5.34 -13.88 0.28
N TRP A 283 -4.20 -13.28 0.68
CA TRP A 283 -4.06 -12.65 2.00
C TRP A 283 -4.98 -11.44 2.19
N SER A 284 -5.22 -10.63 1.15
CA SER A 284 -6.16 -9.51 1.19
C SER A 284 -7.59 -9.98 1.48
N LEU A 285 -8.06 -11.02 0.79
CA LEU A 285 -9.41 -11.56 0.99
C LEU A 285 -9.54 -12.33 2.30
N TRP A 286 -8.48 -13.03 2.69
CA TRP A 286 -8.41 -13.77 3.95
C TRP A 286 -8.47 -12.82 5.15
N THR A 287 -7.70 -11.75 5.14
CA THR A 287 -7.71 -10.73 6.22
C THR A 287 -8.99 -9.89 6.23
N ALA A 288 -9.74 -9.82 5.13
CA ALA A 288 -11.00 -9.08 5.08
C ALA A 288 -12.15 -9.78 5.81
N LEU A 289 -12.22 -11.11 5.80
CA LEU A 289 -13.37 -11.84 6.35
C LEU A 289 -13.65 -11.52 7.84
N PRO A 290 -12.66 -11.52 8.75
CA PRO A 290 -12.94 -11.21 10.16
C PRO A 290 -13.45 -9.78 10.36
N VAL A 291 -13.00 -8.82 9.56
CA VAL A 291 -13.47 -7.43 9.59
C VAL A 291 -14.95 -7.34 9.24
N LEU A 292 -15.36 -8.04 8.19
CA LEU A 292 -16.76 -8.06 7.76
C LEU A 292 -17.64 -8.83 8.74
N VAL A 293 -17.11 -9.88 9.36
CA VAL A 293 -17.86 -10.61 10.38
C VAL A 293 -18.05 -9.76 11.63
N TRP A 294 -17.03 -9.04 12.08
CA TRP A 294 -17.06 -8.24 13.31
C TRP A 294 -18.07 -7.10 13.29
N TYR A 295 -18.33 -6.54 12.10
CA TYR A 295 -19.36 -5.52 11.91
C TYR A 295 -20.71 -5.92 12.53
N PHE A 296 -21.15 -7.18 12.38
CA PHE A 296 -22.48 -7.57 12.87
C PHE A 296 -22.57 -7.60 14.40
N PRO A 297 -21.70 -8.32 15.14
CA PRO A 297 -21.72 -8.29 16.60
C PRO A 297 -21.63 -6.89 17.20
N LEU A 298 -20.86 -5.99 16.56
CA LEU A 298 -20.70 -4.61 17.01
C LEU A 298 -22.03 -3.83 16.94
N TRP A 299 -22.81 -3.97 15.86
CA TRP A 299 -24.10 -3.29 15.73
C TRP A 299 -25.28 -4.00 16.41
N TYR A 300 -25.21 -5.32 16.60
CA TYR A 300 -26.21 -6.09 17.34
C TYR A 300 -25.93 -6.17 18.84
N MET A 301 -24.78 -5.65 19.31
CA MET A 301 -24.30 -5.73 20.69
C MET A 301 -24.36 -7.16 21.24
N GLY A 302 -23.94 -8.15 20.43
CA GLY A 302 -24.02 -9.57 20.77
C GLY A 302 -23.89 -10.50 19.56
N ILE A 303 -24.05 -11.81 19.78
CA ILE A 303 -23.96 -12.82 18.70
C ILE A 303 -25.12 -12.65 17.72
N SER A 304 -24.81 -12.37 16.46
CA SER A 304 -25.75 -12.07 15.38
C SER A 304 -26.13 -13.29 14.53
N GLY A 305 -25.36 -14.38 14.60
CA GLY A 305 -25.44 -15.55 13.73
C GLY A 305 -24.50 -15.47 12.51
N TYR A 306 -24.09 -14.27 12.09
CA TYR A 306 -23.13 -14.09 10.99
C TYR A 306 -21.73 -14.59 11.34
N GLU A 307 -21.42 -14.79 12.62
CA GLU A 307 -20.15 -15.32 13.10
C GLU A 307 -19.87 -16.71 12.51
N VAL A 308 -20.91 -17.47 12.15
CA VAL A 308 -20.79 -18.77 11.45
C VAL A 308 -20.00 -18.65 10.14
N ALA A 309 -19.95 -17.47 9.52
CA ALA A 309 -19.16 -17.20 8.31
C ALA A 309 -17.67 -17.55 8.45
N ILE A 310 -17.10 -17.50 9.66
CA ILE A 310 -15.69 -17.87 9.89
C ILE A 310 -15.41 -19.36 9.57
N LEU A 311 -16.44 -20.22 9.54
CA LEU A 311 -16.31 -21.61 9.11
C LEU A 311 -15.78 -21.73 7.68
N ALA A 312 -15.87 -20.66 6.86
CA ALA A 312 -15.28 -20.59 5.53
C ALA A 312 -13.81 -21.03 5.48
N TYR A 313 -13.04 -20.72 6.52
CA TYR A 313 -11.63 -21.12 6.64
C TYR A 313 -11.45 -22.65 6.64
N THR A 314 -12.42 -23.39 7.17
CA THR A 314 -12.35 -24.86 7.28
C THR A 314 -12.62 -25.58 5.96
N ALA A 315 -12.87 -24.85 4.86
CA ALA A 315 -13.12 -25.39 3.53
C ALA A 315 -12.14 -26.49 3.05
N PRO A 316 -10.83 -26.49 3.39
CA PRO A 316 -9.94 -27.59 3.03
C PRO A 316 -10.40 -28.97 3.52
N ALA A 317 -11.23 -29.06 4.57
CA ALA A 317 -11.85 -30.30 5.02
C ALA A 317 -12.73 -30.96 3.94
N LEU A 318 -13.33 -30.17 3.05
CA LEU A 318 -14.14 -30.66 1.92
C LEU A 318 -13.32 -31.52 0.94
N LEU A 319 -11.99 -31.39 0.91
CA LEU A 319 -11.10 -32.23 0.12
C LEU A 319 -11.03 -33.69 0.64
N ALA A 320 -11.75 -34.02 1.72
CA ALA A 320 -12.02 -35.40 2.11
C ALA A 320 -12.91 -36.11 1.06
N ILE A 321 -13.74 -35.36 0.33
CA ILE A 321 -14.58 -35.85 -0.75
C ILE A 321 -13.69 -36.13 -1.98
N PRO A 322 -13.54 -37.39 -2.44
CA PRO A 322 -12.58 -37.74 -3.49
C PRO A 322 -12.84 -37.03 -4.83
N GLY A 323 -14.11 -36.84 -5.20
CA GLY A 323 -14.51 -36.13 -6.41
C GLY A 323 -14.08 -34.66 -6.38
N LEU A 324 -14.36 -33.96 -5.27
CA LEU A 324 -13.97 -32.56 -5.09
C LEU A 324 -12.45 -32.40 -5.03
N LYS A 325 -11.74 -33.30 -4.33
CA LYS A 325 -10.27 -33.32 -4.28
C LYS A 325 -9.67 -33.43 -5.68
N THR A 326 -10.20 -34.34 -6.50
CA THR A 326 -9.72 -34.55 -7.88
C THR A 326 -10.01 -33.34 -8.76
N LEU A 327 -11.22 -32.78 -8.66
CA LEU A 327 -11.62 -31.58 -9.39
C LEU A 327 -10.71 -30.39 -9.06
N ALA A 328 -10.51 -30.12 -7.76
CA ALA A 328 -9.72 -29.00 -7.26
C ALA A 328 -8.24 -29.11 -7.66
N THR A 329 -7.65 -30.30 -7.54
CA THR A 329 -6.22 -30.52 -7.86
C THR A 329 -5.92 -30.52 -9.35
N ARG A 330 -6.88 -30.92 -10.20
CA ARG A 330 -6.74 -30.86 -11.66
C ARG A 330 -7.06 -29.48 -12.24
N ASN A 331 -7.94 -28.73 -11.60
CA ASN A 331 -8.43 -27.44 -12.11
C ASN A 331 -8.23 -26.28 -11.11
N PRO A 332 -7.04 -26.07 -10.53
CA PRO A 332 -6.81 -25.02 -9.55
C PRO A 332 -7.13 -23.63 -10.11
N ARG A 333 -6.92 -23.42 -11.43
CA ARG A 333 -7.22 -22.17 -12.13
C ARG A 333 -8.67 -21.71 -11.95
N ILE A 334 -9.64 -22.63 -11.98
CA ILE A 334 -11.05 -22.29 -11.85
C ILE A 334 -11.31 -21.75 -10.44
N LEU A 335 -10.80 -22.44 -9.42
CA LEU A 335 -10.96 -22.02 -8.03
C LEU A 335 -10.27 -20.67 -7.75
N HIS A 336 -9.10 -20.42 -8.34
CA HIS A 336 -8.42 -19.11 -8.26
C HIS A 336 -9.22 -17.99 -8.92
N LEU A 337 -9.83 -18.23 -10.09
CA LEU A 337 -10.70 -17.24 -10.74
C LEU A 337 -11.99 -17.00 -9.94
N LEU A 338 -12.57 -18.04 -9.34
CA LEU A 338 -13.73 -17.89 -8.46
C LEU A 338 -13.39 -17.12 -7.19
N SER A 339 -12.22 -17.33 -6.58
CA SER A 339 -11.79 -16.55 -5.42
C SER A 339 -11.50 -15.09 -5.72
N ILE A 340 -11.39 -14.67 -6.99
CA ILE A 340 -11.25 -13.25 -7.32
C ILE A 340 -12.58 -12.50 -7.20
N SER A 341 -13.72 -13.21 -7.15
CA SER A 341 -15.04 -12.59 -6.97
C SER A 341 -15.16 -11.73 -5.70
N GLY A 342 -14.40 -12.03 -4.64
CA GLY A 342 -14.36 -11.19 -3.45
C GLY A 342 -13.81 -9.78 -3.69
N LEU A 343 -12.94 -9.58 -4.68
CA LEU A 343 -12.46 -8.25 -5.07
C LEU A 343 -13.54 -7.39 -5.76
N LEU A 344 -14.68 -7.99 -6.14
CA LEU A 344 -15.86 -7.27 -6.62
C LEU A 344 -16.82 -6.90 -5.50
N ALA A 345 -16.60 -7.38 -4.27
CA ALA A 345 -17.54 -7.17 -3.16
C ALA A 345 -17.68 -5.68 -2.78
N TYR A 346 -16.70 -4.83 -3.08
CA TYR A 346 -16.84 -3.37 -2.92
C TYR A 346 -17.95 -2.73 -3.78
N LYS A 347 -18.52 -3.47 -4.75
CA LYS A 347 -19.70 -3.03 -5.51
C LYS A 347 -21.02 -3.40 -4.84
N VAL A 348 -20.98 -4.27 -3.83
CA VAL A 348 -22.16 -4.71 -3.09
C VAL A 348 -22.38 -3.76 -1.92
N GLN A 349 -23.50 -3.05 -1.95
CA GLN A 349 -23.84 -2.04 -0.93
C GLN A 349 -24.28 -2.71 0.37
N ASP A 350 -25.21 -3.66 0.30
CA ASP A 350 -25.71 -4.36 1.48
C ASP A 350 -24.59 -5.12 2.23
N PRO A 351 -24.35 -4.84 3.53
CA PRO A 351 -23.28 -5.45 4.31
C PRO A 351 -23.34 -6.98 4.37
N ALA A 352 -24.55 -7.57 4.51
CA ALA A 352 -24.73 -9.02 4.60
C ALA A 352 -24.36 -9.72 3.28
N ASN A 353 -24.84 -9.20 2.16
CA ASN A 353 -24.48 -9.72 0.83
C ASN A 353 -22.97 -9.55 0.53
N ARG A 354 -22.36 -8.44 0.99
CA ARG A 354 -20.92 -8.23 0.90
C ARG A 354 -20.15 -9.31 1.67
N LEU A 355 -20.58 -9.63 2.89
CA LEU A 355 -20.04 -10.73 3.68
C LEU A 355 -20.18 -12.07 2.96
N PHE A 356 -21.36 -12.43 2.44
CA PHE A 356 -21.57 -13.72 1.76
C PHE A 356 -20.69 -13.90 0.52
N LEU A 357 -20.46 -12.83 -0.25
CA LEU A 357 -19.54 -12.87 -1.38
C LEU A 357 -18.10 -13.13 -0.92
N ILE A 358 -17.67 -12.51 0.18
CA ILE A 358 -16.34 -12.74 0.76
C ILE A 358 -16.23 -14.15 1.35
N VAL A 359 -17.28 -14.69 1.97
CA VAL A 359 -17.34 -16.09 2.42
C VAL A 359 -17.09 -17.04 1.25
N PHE A 360 -17.82 -16.89 0.15
CA PHE A 360 -17.62 -17.71 -1.05
C PHE A 360 -16.19 -17.59 -1.59
N SER A 361 -15.66 -16.37 -1.61
CA SER A 361 -14.32 -16.05 -2.06
C SER A 361 -13.24 -16.73 -1.19
N VAL A 362 -13.38 -16.70 0.13
CA VAL A 362 -12.44 -17.33 1.09
C VAL A 362 -12.52 -18.85 0.99
N VAL A 363 -13.72 -19.44 0.88
CA VAL A 363 -13.88 -20.89 0.63
C VAL A 363 -13.11 -21.32 -0.62
N CYS A 364 -13.30 -20.60 -1.73
CA CYS A 364 -12.58 -20.85 -2.98
C CYS A 364 -11.06 -20.63 -2.82
N GLY A 365 -10.64 -19.60 -2.09
CA GLY A 365 -9.25 -19.28 -1.79
C GLY A 365 -8.55 -20.39 -0.99
N CYS A 366 -9.16 -20.86 0.09
CA CYS A 366 -8.63 -21.94 0.92
C CYS A 366 -8.53 -23.26 0.14
N LEU A 367 -9.54 -23.58 -0.68
CA LEU A 367 -9.51 -24.77 -1.55
C LEU A 367 -8.45 -24.65 -2.66
N SER A 368 -8.35 -23.48 -3.31
CA SER A 368 -7.42 -23.25 -4.42
C SER A 368 -5.97 -23.32 -3.97
N TRP A 369 -5.62 -22.70 -2.84
CA TRP A 369 -4.27 -22.73 -2.29
C TRP A 369 -3.90 -24.13 -1.81
N THR A 370 -4.76 -24.77 -1.03
CA THR A 370 -4.53 -26.14 -0.53
C THR A 370 -4.35 -27.13 -1.68
N SER A 371 -5.23 -27.06 -2.69
CA SER A 371 -5.15 -27.93 -3.86
C SER A 371 -3.94 -27.64 -4.74
N THR A 372 -3.51 -26.37 -4.86
CA THR A 372 -2.30 -25.99 -5.59
C THR A 372 -1.04 -26.57 -4.93
N LEU A 373 -0.89 -26.39 -3.62
CA LEU A 373 0.23 -26.94 -2.87
C LEU A 373 0.24 -28.46 -2.93
N TYR A 374 -0.92 -29.08 -2.73
CA TYR A 374 -1.05 -30.53 -2.79
C TYR A 374 -0.80 -31.08 -4.20
N ALA A 375 -1.24 -30.40 -5.26
CA ALA A 375 -1.03 -30.83 -6.63
C ALA A 375 0.46 -30.79 -7.01
N GLU A 376 1.23 -29.82 -6.50
CA GLU A 376 2.66 -29.68 -6.83
C GLU A 376 3.60 -30.51 -5.95
N ARG A 377 3.08 -31.33 -5.01
CA ARG A 377 3.87 -32.10 -4.03
C ARG A 377 4.94 -33.05 -4.61
N ALA A 378 4.78 -33.48 -5.86
CA ALA A 378 5.74 -34.33 -6.55
C ALA A 378 6.93 -33.54 -7.14
N ASN A 379 6.75 -32.24 -7.41
CA ASN A 379 7.78 -31.39 -7.97
C ASN A 379 8.27 -30.39 -6.91
N GLY A 380 9.40 -30.72 -6.27
CA GLY A 380 9.98 -29.90 -5.20
C GLY A 380 10.20 -28.43 -5.59
N SER A 381 10.71 -28.16 -6.80
CA SER A 381 10.98 -26.78 -7.26
C SER A 381 9.71 -25.95 -7.45
N ARG A 382 8.65 -26.55 -8.01
CA ARG A 382 7.37 -25.86 -8.19
C ARG A 382 6.66 -25.66 -6.85
N LEU A 383 6.63 -26.68 -6.00
CA LEU A 383 6.05 -26.57 -4.65
C LEU A 383 6.73 -25.47 -3.85
N GLU A 384 8.07 -25.44 -3.84
CA GLU A 384 8.86 -24.40 -3.19
C GLU A 384 8.44 -23.01 -3.65
N SER A 385 8.33 -22.83 -4.95
CA SER A 385 7.94 -21.57 -5.57
C SER A 385 6.53 -21.13 -5.17
N ARG A 386 5.58 -22.07 -5.07
CA ARG A 386 4.22 -21.78 -4.59
C ARG A 386 4.19 -21.38 -3.11
N ILE A 387 5.00 -22.03 -2.27
CA ILE A 387 5.10 -21.68 -0.85
C ILE A 387 5.78 -20.32 -0.68
N PHE A 388 6.85 -20.06 -1.44
CA PHE A 388 7.55 -18.79 -1.40
C PHE A 388 6.64 -17.65 -1.87
N ALA A 389 5.89 -17.86 -2.97
CA ALA A 389 4.87 -16.91 -3.45
C ALA A 389 3.79 -16.61 -2.40
N TRP A 390 3.36 -17.61 -1.62
CA TRP A 390 2.40 -17.41 -0.54
C TRP A 390 2.96 -16.51 0.59
N GLY A 391 4.23 -16.69 0.96
CA GLY A 391 4.92 -15.81 1.91
C GLY A 391 5.16 -14.41 1.36
N LEU A 392 5.56 -14.28 0.08
CA LEU A 392 5.68 -12.98 -0.61
C LEU A 392 4.34 -12.26 -0.70
N GLY A 393 3.23 -13.00 -0.85
CA GLY A 393 1.89 -12.45 -0.84
C GLY A 393 1.56 -11.74 0.47
N LEU A 394 1.93 -12.33 1.62
CA LEU A 394 1.75 -11.67 2.93
C LEU A 394 2.63 -10.43 3.04
N ILE A 395 3.90 -10.52 2.65
CA ILE A 395 4.84 -9.39 2.65
C ILE A 395 4.29 -8.26 1.77
N MET A 396 3.80 -8.58 0.57
CA MET A 396 3.19 -7.61 -0.33
C MET A 396 1.90 -7.00 0.25
N SER A 397 1.08 -7.79 0.96
CA SER A 397 -0.10 -7.27 1.66
C SER A 397 0.28 -6.31 2.78
N SER A 398 1.29 -6.67 3.58
CA SER A 398 1.82 -5.82 4.66
C SER A 398 2.43 -4.53 4.10
N ILE A 399 3.16 -4.59 2.98
CA ILE A 399 3.67 -3.40 2.27
C ILE A 399 2.52 -2.54 1.73
N ALA A 400 1.48 -3.15 1.16
CA ALA A 400 0.33 -2.40 0.65
C ALA A 400 -0.38 -1.63 1.77
N LYS A 401 -0.59 -2.28 2.92
CA LYS A 401 -1.10 -1.62 4.13
C LYS A 401 -0.14 -0.54 4.63
N PHE A 402 1.15 -0.82 4.68
CA PHE A 402 2.17 0.17 5.04
C PHE A 402 2.25 1.35 4.05
N ALA A 403 1.89 1.19 2.78
CA ALA A 403 1.77 2.31 1.84
C ALA A 403 0.47 3.10 2.03
N CYS A 404 -0.60 2.42 2.43
CA CYS A 404 -1.96 2.95 2.51
C CYS A 404 -2.43 3.16 3.96
N ARG A 405 -1.55 3.62 4.86
CA ARG A 405 -1.87 3.96 6.26
C ARG A 405 -2.64 2.84 6.98
N THR A 406 -2.11 1.62 6.91
CA THR A 406 -2.66 0.37 7.47
C THR A 406 -3.91 -0.21 6.79
N ASN A 407 -4.52 0.47 5.81
CA ASN A 407 -5.63 -0.10 5.05
C ASN A 407 -5.14 -0.94 3.87
N ASN A 408 -5.74 -2.11 3.64
CA ASN A 408 -5.47 -2.86 2.43
C ASN A 408 -6.30 -2.24 1.28
N PRO A 409 -5.67 -1.72 0.22
CA PRO A 409 -6.39 -0.94 -0.79
C PRO A 409 -7.35 -1.78 -1.64
N VAL A 410 -7.32 -3.10 -1.56
CA VAL A 410 -8.25 -3.98 -2.29
C VAL A 410 -9.28 -4.68 -1.38
N TRP A 411 -9.37 -4.26 -0.12
CA TRP A 411 -10.39 -4.79 0.78
C TRP A 411 -11.80 -4.42 0.33
N PRO A 412 -12.79 -5.27 0.64
CA PRO A 412 -14.19 -5.03 0.31
C PRO A 412 -14.83 -3.86 1.08
N ILE A 413 -14.22 -3.38 2.17
CA ILE A 413 -14.62 -2.16 2.90
C ILE A 413 -14.05 -0.87 2.28
N MET A 414 -13.28 -0.99 1.19
CA MET A 414 -12.68 0.13 0.48
C MET A 414 -13.42 0.38 -0.85
N HIS A 415 -13.46 1.62 -1.30
CA HIS A 415 -13.92 2.08 -2.62
C HIS A 415 -13.15 3.35 -3.01
N ALA A 416 -13.33 3.85 -4.24
CA ALA A 416 -12.48 4.92 -4.77
C ALA A 416 -12.44 6.19 -3.89
N GLU A 417 -13.57 6.55 -3.26
CA GLU A 417 -13.69 7.76 -2.45
C GLU A 417 -12.98 7.62 -1.09
N ASN A 418 -13.04 6.44 -0.45
CA ASN A 418 -12.32 6.18 0.80
C ASN A 418 -10.88 5.64 0.62
N GLY A 419 -10.40 5.49 -0.62
CA GLY A 419 -8.99 5.19 -0.94
C GLY A 419 -8.71 3.82 -1.54
N GLY A 420 -9.75 3.04 -1.86
CA GLY A 420 -9.66 1.74 -2.49
C GLY A 420 -9.16 1.76 -3.93
N TRP A 421 -8.29 0.80 -4.25
CA TRP A 421 -7.74 0.53 -5.59
C TRP A 421 -8.35 -0.75 -6.20
N ASN A 422 -9.57 -1.11 -5.79
CA ASN A 422 -10.21 -2.38 -6.15
C ASN A 422 -10.24 -2.68 -7.66
N LYS A 423 -10.47 -1.67 -8.51
CA LYS A 423 -10.49 -1.85 -9.98
C LYS A 423 -9.15 -2.31 -10.52
N LEU A 424 -8.07 -1.64 -10.09
CA LEU A 424 -6.70 -2.01 -10.47
C LEU A 424 -6.32 -3.36 -9.86
N GLY A 425 -6.69 -3.57 -8.59
CA GLY A 425 -6.49 -4.82 -7.88
C GLY A 425 -7.10 -6.02 -8.63
N LEU A 426 -8.36 -5.88 -9.04
CA LEU A 426 -9.08 -6.89 -9.81
C LEU A 426 -8.43 -7.15 -11.18
N LEU A 427 -8.07 -6.11 -11.93
CA LEU A 427 -7.43 -6.26 -13.24
C LEU A 427 -6.13 -7.06 -13.13
N LEU A 428 -5.27 -6.68 -12.18
CA LEU A 428 -4.00 -7.37 -11.92
C LEU A 428 -4.24 -8.80 -11.42
N ALA A 429 -5.26 -9.04 -10.60
CA ALA A 429 -5.62 -10.37 -10.12
C ALA A 429 -6.02 -11.31 -11.26
N VAL A 430 -6.85 -10.83 -12.19
CA VAL A 430 -7.25 -11.62 -13.37
C VAL A 430 -6.03 -11.94 -14.23
N LEU A 431 -5.19 -10.95 -14.52
CA LEU A 431 -3.96 -11.16 -15.31
C LEU A 431 -2.99 -12.13 -14.61
N ALA A 432 -2.82 -12.00 -13.29
CA ALA A 432 -1.98 -12.86 -12.48
C ALA A 432 -2.49 -14.31 -12.47
N ALA A 433 -3.79 -14.54 -12.23
CA ALA A 433 -4.37 -15.87 -12.23
C ALA A 433 -4.27 -16.55 -13.61
N LEU A 434 -4.53 -15.81 -14.69
CA LEU A 434 -4.37 -16.31 -16.06
C LEU A 434 -2.90 -16.67 -16.37
N ARG A 435 -1.96 -15.89 -15.86
CA ARG A 435 -0.51 -16.10 -16.07
C ARG A 435 0.02 -17.29 -15.27
N SER A 436 -0.25 -17.33 -13.97
CA SER A 436 0.28 -18.31 -13.01
C SER A 436 -0.22 -19.74 -13.25
N TYR A 437 -1.43 -19.88 -13.77
CA TYR A 437 -2.09 -21.17 -13.98
C TYR A 437 -2.30 -21.52 -15.47
N ARG A 438 -1.48 -20.94 -16.35
CA ARG A 438 -1.42 -21.32 -17.78
C ARG A 438 -0.86 -22.73 -18.01
N ARG A 439 0.03 -23.18 -17.12
CA ARG A 439 0.66 -24.51 -17.19
C ARG A 439 -0.21 -25.50 -16.43
N ALA A 440 -0.39 -26.69 -16.99
CA ALA A 440 -1.12 -27.76 -16.32
C ALA A 440 -0.46 -28.10 -14.96
N PRO A 441 -1.26 -28.29 -13.89
CA PRO A 441 -0.73 -28.72 -12.60
C PRO A 441 -0.15 -30.13 -12.74
N THR A 442 0.86 -30.44 -11.93
CA THR A 442 1.43 -31.80 -11.91
C THR A 442 0.46 -32.85 -11.35
N SER A 443 -0.71 -32.44 -10.84
CA SER A 443 -1.81 -33.29 -10.35
C SER A 443 -1.37 -34.30 -9.29
N GLY A 444 -0.25 -34.03 -8.61
CA GLY A 444 0.35 -34.90 -7.62
C GLY A 444 1.31 -35.97 -8.16
N GLY A 445 1.36 -36.19 -9.48
CA GLY A 445 2.21 -37.18 -10.17
C GLY A 445 2.21 -38.59 -9.56
N ASP A 446 3.16 -39.41 -9.99
CA ASP A 446 3.55 -40.66 -9.33
C ASP A 446 4.28 -40.37 -8.01
N TYR A 447 3.60 -39.69 -7.08
CA TYR A 447 4.11 -39.49 -5.73
C TYR A 447 4.08 -40.83 -4.99
N PHE A 448 5.14 -41.60 -5.14
CA PHE A 448 5.44 -42.71 -4.27
C PHE A 448 6.04 -42.16 -2.98
N PRO A 449 5.45 -42.40 -1.80
CA PRO A 449 6.15 -42.16 -0.55
C PRO A 449 7.44 -42.98 -0.64
N THR A 450 8.58 -42.31 -0.69
CA THR A 450 9.85 -42.99 -0.44
C THR A 450 9.70 -43.71 0.89
N THR A 451 10.36 -44.85 1.07
CA THR A 451 10.31 -45.80 2.20
C THR A 451 10.63 -45.21 3.60
N GLY A 452 10.58 -43.89 3.74
CA GLY A 452 10.80 -43.11 4.93
C GLY A 452 9.63 -43.04 5.91
N ARG A 453 9.96 -42.87 7.19
CA ARG A 453 8.98 -42.58 8.26
C ARG A 453 8.30 -41.24 7.98
N LYS A 454 6.97 -41.20 8.09
CA LYS A 454 6.17 -39.97 8.05
C LYS A 454 5.89 -39.51 9.48
N GLY A 455 5.96 -38.20 9.71
CA GLY A 455 5.49 -37.58 10.94
C GLY A 455 3.97 -37.74 11.12
N SER A 456 3.45 -37.30 12.26
CA SER A 456 2.01 -37.34 12.52
C SER A 456 1.28 -36.30 11.66
N PRO A 457 0.23 -36.68 10.90
CA PRO A 457 -0.56 -35.74 10.10
C PRO A 457 -1.33 -34.74 10.97
N ILE A 458 -1.70 -35.12 12.20
CA ILE A 458 -2.38 -34.25 13.15
C ILE A 458 -1.41 -33.20 13.68
N LEU A 459 -0.19 -33.59 14.09
CA LEU A 459 0.81 -32.63 14.56
C LEU A 459 1.24 -31.66 13.45
N ALA A 460 1.32 -32.13 12.20
CA ALA A 460 1.51 -31.24 11.04
C ALA A 460 0.33 -30.27 10.87
N ALA A 461 -0.90 -30.71 11.14
CA ALA A 461 -2.09 -29.87 11.09
C ALA A 461 -2.05 -28.75 12.13
N LEU A 462 -1.72 -29.09 13.38
CA LEU A 462 -1.55 -28.12 14.46
C LEU A 462 -0.47 -27.09 14.09
N GLY A 463 0.64 -27.54 13.51
CA GLY A 463 1.70 -26.68 13.00
C GLY A 463 1.22 -25.66 11.97
N VAL A 464 0.45 -26.09 10.98
CA VAL A 464 -0.12 -25.19 9.96
C VAL A 464 -1.09 -24.20 10.59
N GLY A 465 -1.99 -24.66 11.46
CA GLY A 465 -2.97 -23.79 12.12
C GLY A 465 -2.33 -22.71 12.97
N GLY A 466 -1.37 -23.09 13.83
CA GLY A 466 -0.62 -22.16 14.67
C GLY A 466 0.23 -21.18 13.86
N LEU A 467 0.89 -21.66 12.79
CA LEU A 467 1.68 -20.80 11.91
C LEU A 467 0.81 -19.74 11.21
N VAL A 468 -0.29 -20.15 10.60
CA VAL A 468 -1.18 -19.23 9.86
C VAL A 468 -1.81 -18.23 10.83
N PHE A 469 -2.19 -18.66 12.04
CA PHE A 469 -2.68 -17.76 13.07
C PHE A 469 -1.63 -16.72 13.46
N ALA A 470 -0.41 -17.14 13.81
CA ALA A 470 0.67 -16.24 14.19
C ALA A 470 1.03 -15.24 13.07
N MET A 471 1.06 -15.69 11.82
CA MET A 471 1.30 -14.82 10.67
C MET A 471 0.16 -13.81 10.48
N HIS A 472 -1.08 -14.21 10.68
CA HIS A 472 -2.22 -13.30 10.59
C HIS A 472 -2.22 -12.30 11.76
N SER A 473 -2.12 -12.76 13.01
CA SER A 473 -2.20 -11.90 14.19
C SER A 473 -1.02 -10.94 14.33
N MET A 474 0.19 -11.32 13.89
CA MET A 474 1.40 -10.51 14.15
C MET A 474 1.99 -9.82 12.91
N LEU A 475 1.76 -10.36 11.70
CA LEU A 475 2.53 -9.96 10.50
C LEU A 475 1.67 -9.47 9.33
N SER A 476 0.34 -9.48 9.47
CA SER A 476 -0.55 -8.94 8.43
C SER A 476 -0.59 -7.41 8.41
N ASP A 477 0.00 -6.75 9.40
CA ASP A 477 0.41 -5.35 9.35
C ASP A 477 1.80 -5.18 9.96
N SER A 478 2.54 -4.19 9.47
CA SER A 478 3.89 -3.91 9.94
C SER A 478 3.97 -3.28 11.34
N SER A 479 2.87 -2.68 11.79
CA SER A 479 2.75 -1.93 13.04
C SER A 479 2.14 -2.73 14.20
N THR A 480 1.56 -3.90 13.97
CA THR A 480 0.89 -4.67 15.04
C THR A 480 1.80 -4.96 16.23
N MET A 481 2.99 -5.52 16.01
CA MET A 481 3.94 -5.76 17.10
C MET A 481 4.53 -4.48 17.70
N ILE A 482 4.50 -3.36 16.97
CA ILE A 482 4.88 -2.05 17.51
C ILE A 482 3.81 -1.62 18.52
N SER A 483 2.54 -1.83 18.20
CA SER A 483 1.43 -1.48 19.10
C SER A 483 1.40 -2.31 20.37
N TRP A 484 1.89 -3.56 20.34
CA TRP A 484 1.99 -4.42 21.53
C TRP A 484 3.01 -3.91 22.57
N VAL A 485 4.00 -3.14 22.14
CA VAL A 485 5.15 -2.74 22.97
C VAL A 485 5.17 -1.24 23.26
N TRP A 486 4.07 -0.55 22.99
CA TRP A 486 3.89 0.87 23.27
C TRP A 486 3.39 1.11 24.68
N ASP A 487 3.86 2.19 25.29
CA ASP A 487 3.40 2.66 26.61
C ASP A 487 3.28 4.20 26.65
N GLY A 488 3.02 4.87 25.51
CA GLY A 488 2.83 6.32 25.48
C GLY A 488 4.12 7.16 25.42
N TYR A 489 4.04 8.39 25.97
CA TYR A 489 5.05 9.44 25.91
C TYR A 489 5.82 9.60 27.22
N PRO A 490 7.11 9.98 27.20
CA PRO A 490 7.93 10.20 26.00
C PRO A 490 8.18 8.89 25.24
N VAL A 491 8.23 8.96 23.90
CA VAL A 491 8.38 7.78 23.05
C VAL A 491 9.72 7.09 23.32
N ARG A 492 9.67 5.89 23.90
CA ARG A 492 10.85 5.07 24.25
C ARG A 492 11.05 3.86 23.34
N GLY A 493 10.10 3.60 22.44
CA GLY A 493 10.05 2.40 21.60
C GLY A 493 10.01 2.71 20.11
N PRO A 494 9.76 1.69 19.28
CA PRO A 494 9.50 1.89 17.86
C PRO A 494 8.17 2.66 17.66
N ILE A 495 8.07 3.30 16.49
CA ILE A 495 6.86 3.95 15.95
C ILE A 495 6.55 3.37 14.57
N ALA A 496 5.28 3.41 14.15
CA ALA A 496 4.80 2.75 12.94
C ALA A 496 5.63 3.10 11.69
N VAL A 497 6.00 4.37 11.49
CA VAL A 497 6.92 4.83 10.43
C VAL A 497 8.13 5.51 11.07
N PRO A 498 9.37 5.13 10.75
CA PRO A 498 9.78 4.18 9.70
C PRO A 498 9.88 2.73 10.16
N HIS A 499 9.70 2.41 11.45
CA HIS A 499 10.11 1.11 12.00
C HIS A 499 9.28 -0.08 11.51
N GLY A 500 8.07 0.12 10.99
CA GLY A 500 7.32 -0.93 10.28
C GLY A 500 8.11 -1.55 9.12
N ALA A 501 8.99 -0.79 8.47
CA ALA A 501 9.88 -1.31 7.44
C ALA A 501 10.88 -2.35 7.97
N TYR A 502 11.27 -2.27 9.26
CA TYR A 502 12.13 -3.28 9.89
C TYR A 502 11.39 -4.62 10.03
N THR A 503 10.11 -4.59 10.43
CA THR A 503 9.25 -5.79 10.46
C THR A 503 9.20 -6.44 9.07
N ILE A 504 8.92 -5.64 8.03
CA ILE A 504 8.83 -6.12 6.63
C ILE A 504 10.17 -6.67 6.13
N PHE A 505 11.28 -6.02 6.47
CA PHE A 505 12.62 -6.50 6.14
C PHE A 505 12.92 -7.85 6.78
N VAL A 506 12.61 -7.99 8.07
CA VAL A 506 12.86 -9.21 8.83
C VAL A 506 11.95 -10.36 8.38
N MET A 507 10.70 -10.09 7.98
CA MET A 507 9.83 -11.07 7.29
C MET A 507 10.49 -11.60 6.02
N GLY A 508 11.04 -10.71 5.18
CA GLY A 508 11.77 -11.07 3.96
C GLY A 508 13.03 -11.90 4.24
N ALA A 509 13.83 -11.47 5.23
CA ALA A 509 15.04 -12.18 5.65
C ALA A 509 14.73 -13.59 6.17
N GLY A 510 13.68 -13.72 6.99
CA GLY A 510 13.19 -15.01 7.48
C GLY A 510 12.79 -15.94 6.34
N LEU A 511 11.98 -15.45 5.39
CA LEU A 511 11.51 -16.24 4.24
C LEU A 511 12.67 -16.76 3.38
N VAL A 512 13.66 -15.90 3.12
CA VAL A 512 14.90 -16.27 2.40
C VAL A 512 15.72 -17.28 3.21
N TYR A 513 15.85 -17.09 4.51
CA TYR A 513 16.57 -18.03 5.37
C TYR A 513 15.93 -19.43 5.37
N GLY A 514 14.59 -19.49 5.46
CA GLY A 514 13.84 -20.75 5.36
C GLY A 514 14.02 -21.48 4.03
N LEU A 515 14.23 -20.74 2.94
CA LEU A 515 14.50 -21.28 1.61
C LEU A 515 15.90 -21.90 1.49
N PHE A 516 16.92 -21.22 2.01
CA PHE A 516 18.32 -21.65 1.86
C PHE A 516 18.82 -22.57 2.97
N TYR A 517 18.26 -22.45 4.18
CA TYR A 517 18.66 -23.18 5.38
C TYR A 517 17.48 -23.89 6.07
N PRO A 518 16.67 -24.71 5.34
CA PRO A 518 15.45 -25.32 5.88
C PRO A 518 15.69 -26.24 7.08
N ALA A 519 16.84 -26.92 7.13
CA ALA A 519 17.20 -27.78 8.28
C ALA A 519 17.44 -26.98 9.56
N ALA A 520 18.05 -25.79 9.45
CA ALA A 520 18.28 -24.91 10.59
C ALA A 520 16.96 -24.23 11.00
N ALA A 521 16.19 -23.73 10.04
CA ALA A 521 14.89 -23.09 10.31
C ALA A 521 13.88 -24.04 10.97
N GLY A 522 13.90 -25.33 10.59
CA GLY A 522 13.06 -26.38 11.18
C GLY A 522 13.64 -27.06 12.42
N SER A 523 14.69 -26.53 13.03
CA SER A 523 15.33 -27.14 14.21
C SER A 523 14.63 -26.76 15.51
N TRP A 524 14.77 -27.59 16.54
CA TRP A 524 14.33 -27.26 17.90
C TRP A 524 15.03 -26.02 18.47
N THR A 525 16.27 -25.75 18.06
CA THR A 525 16.99 -24.52 18.43
C THR A 525 16.32 -23.29 17.85
N ALA A 526 16.01 -23.29 16.54
CA ALA A 526 15.29 -22.17 15.92
C ALA A 526 13.91 -21.96 16.54
N PHE A 527 13.18 -23.05 16.83
CA PHE A 527 11.92 -22.99 17.58
C PHE A 527 12.08 -22.38 18.98
N GLY A 528 13.11 -22.77 19.73
CA GLY A 528 13.40 -22.20 21.04
C GLY A 528 13.68 -20.70 20.99
N ILE A 529 14.49 -20.25 20.02
CA ILE A 529 14.78 -18.82 19.79
C ILE A 529 13.49 -18.07 19.42
N GLY A 530 12.68 -18.61 18.51
CA GLY A 530 11.39 -18.04 18.14
C GLY A 530 10.42 -17.94 19.34
N SER A 531 10.43 -18.94 20.23
CA SER A 531 9.62 -18.95 21.46
C SER A 531 10.10 -17.91 22.48
N ILE A 532 11.41 -17.68 22.59
CA ILE A 532 11.95 -16.57 23.38
C ILE A 532 11.49 -15.24 22.78
N GLY A 533 11.53 -15.09 21.45
CA GLY A 533 11.00 -13.90 20.78
C GLY A 533 9.52 -13.66 21.08
N ALA A 534 8.70 -14.71 21.03
CA ALA A 534 7.28 -14.68 21.39
C ALA A 534 7.05 -14.28 22.86
N ALA A 535 7.83 -14.82 23.80
CA ALA A 535 7.78 -14.42 25.19
C ALA A 535 8.20 -12.96 25.38
N MET A 536 9.24 -12.51 24.67
CA MET A 536 9.75 -11.16 24.78
C MET A 536 8.74 -10.10 24.32
N VAL A 537 8.10 -10.29 23.15
CA VAL A 537 7.08 -9.35 22.65
C VAL A 537 5.81 -9.35 23.49
N THR A 538 5.53 -10.45 24.20
CA THR A 538 4.34 -10.56 25.07
C THR A 538 4.58 -9.90 26.43
N CYS A 539 5.78 -10.03 27.00
CA CYS A 539 6.06 -9.66 28.39
C CYS A 539 6.85 -8.35 28.57
N TYR A 540 7.49 -7.83 27.52
CA TYR A 540 8.28 -6.59 27.60
C TYR A 540 7.76 -5.54 26.64
N SER A 541 7.95 -4.28 27.03
CA SER A 541 7.63 -3.11 26.20
C SER A 541 8.87 -2.53 25.50
N HIS A 542 8.64 -1.47 24.73
CA HIS A 542 9.64 -0.66 24.04
C HIS A 542 10.50 -1.48 23.07
N TRP A 543 11.76 -1.07 22.86
CA TRP A 543 12.71 -1.76 22.00
C TRP A 543 12.96 -3.21 22.39
N THR A 544 12.99 -3.55 23.68
CA THR A 544 13.21 -4.93 24.14
C THR A 544 12.10 -5.85 23.67
N GLY A 545 10.83 -5.45 23.85
CA GLY A 545 9.69 -6.19 23.31
C GLY A 545 9.75 -6.27 21.79
N PHE A 546 10.08 -5.15 21.11
CA PHE A 546 10.16 -5.11 19.65
C PHE A 546 11.24 -6.03 19.07
N TYR A 547 12.42 -6.12 19.69
CA TYR A 547 13.44 -7.10 19.28
C TYR A 547 12.91 -8.53 19.38
N GLY A 548 12.11 -8.84 20.40
CA GLY A 548 11.36 -10.09 20.49
C GLY A 548 10.41 -10.31 19.32
N GLY A 549 9.66 -9.27 18.94
CA GLY A 549 8.77 -9.28 17.79
C GLY A 549 9.51 -9.53 16.46
N LEU A 550 10.67 -8.90 16.26
CA LEU A 550 11.51 -9.13 15.08
C LEU A 550 12.04 -10.58 15.04
N ILE A 551 12.49 -11.12 16.18
CA ILE A 551 12.91 -12.53 16.28
C ILE A 551 11.76 -13.47 15.90
N LEU A 552 10.56 -13.20 16.41
CA LEU A 552 9.36 -13.99 16.09
C LEU A 552 9.02 -13.88 14.59
N ALA A 553 9.01 -12.67 14.02
CA ALA A 553 8.73 -12.45 12.60
C ALA A 553 9.70 -13.20 11.69
N PHE A 554 11.00 -13.16 12.01
CA PHE A 554 12.02 -13.92 11.30
C PHE A 554 11.72 -15.40 11.34
N TYR A 555 11.44 -15.93 12.55
CA TYR A 555 11.20 -17.35 12.75
C TYR A 555 9.94 -17.84 12.02
N LEU A 556 8.82 -17.11 12.10
CA LEU A 556 7.56 -17.48 11.45
C LEU A 556 7.73 -17.63 9.93
N LEU A 557 8.39 -16.67 9.27
CA LEU A 557 8.62 -16.75 7.82
C LEU A 557 9.71 -17.77 7.46
N ALA A 558 10.70 -18.01 8.34
CA ALA A 558 11.72 -19.02 8.12
C ALA A 558 11.19 -20.45 8.25
N VAL A 559 10.32 -20.72 9.23
CA VAL A 559 9.77 -22.05 9.48
C VAL A 559 8.62 -22.38 8.54
N ALA A 560 7.94 -21.38 7.97
CA ALA A 560 6.79 -21.57 7.08
C ALA A 560 7.05 -22.53 5.89
N PRO A 561 8.13 -22.36 5.09
CA PRO A 561 8.48 -23.34 4.07
C PRO A 561 8.61 -24.76 4.60
N VAL A 562 9.26 -24.95 5.75
CA VAL A 562 9.53 -26.26 6.34
C VAL A 562 8.24 -26.98 6.74
N LEU A 563 7.32 -26.26 7.40
CA LEU A 563 6.04 -26.82 7.86
C LEU A 563 5.13 -27.14 6.68
N LEU A 564 5.04 -26.25 5.69
CA LEU A 564 4.19 -26.47 4.52
C LEU A 564 4.72 -27.60 3.62
N PHE A 565 6.04 -27.73 3.46
CA PHE A 565 6.65 -28.88 2.78
C PHE A 565 6.32 -30.21 3.45
N SER A 566 6.31 -30.25 4.78
CA SER A 566 5.89 -31.43 5.54
C SER A 566 4.40 -31.69 5.36
N ALA A 567 3.56 -30.67 5.51
CA ALA A 567 2.11 -30.75 5.49
C ALA A 567 1.55 -31.40 4.21
N VAL A 568 2.07 -31.02 3.04
CA VAL A 568 1.60 -31.54 1.74
C VAL A 568 1.91 -33.02 1.49
N ARG A 569 2.75 -33.65 2.33
CA ARG A 569 3.08 -35.09 2.27
C ARG A 569 1.99 -35.96 2.88
N HIS A 570 1.06 -35.35 3.60
CA HIS A 570 -0.09 -35.98 4.26
C HIS A 570 -1.38 -35.74 3.47
N SER A 571 -2.51 -36.23 4.00
CA SER A 571 -3.83 -35.94 3.41
C SER A 571 -4.13 -34.44 3.52
N PRO A 572 -4.53 -33.76 2.42
CA PRO A 572 -4.78 -32.32 2.46
C PRO A 572 -5.99 -31.99 3.33
N ALA A 573 -7.00 -32.87 3.35
CA ALA A 573 -8.18 -32.71 4.19
C ALA A 573 -7.86 -32.79 5.68
N THR A 574 -6.98 -33.72 6.07
CA THR A 574 -6.56 -33.86 7.47
C THR A 574 -5.67 -32.71 7.89
N THR A 575 -4.60 -32.44 7.14
CA THR A 575 -3.59 -31.47 7.59
C THR A 575 -4.06 -30.03 7.45
N PHE A 576 -4.63 -29.64 6.31
CA PHE A 576 -5.15 -28.29 6.14
C PHE A 576 -6.55 -28.14 6.73
N GLY A 577 -7.41 -29.16 6.70
CA GLY A 577 -8.74 -29.06 7.32
C GLY A 577 -8.67 -28.92 8.85
N ILE A 578 -7.97 -29.82 9.55
CA ILE A 578 -7.79 -29.73 11.01
C ILE A 578 -6.95 -28.49 11.37
N GLY A 579 -5.91 -28.18 10.58
CA GLY A 579 -5.10 -26.99 10.82
C GLY A 579 -5.91 -25.70 10.73
N MET A 580 -6.81 -25.60 9.75
CA MET A 580 -7.70 -24.45 9.61
C MET A 580 -8.79 -24.39 10.67
N PHE A 581 -9.23 -25.55 11.19
CA PHE A 581 -10.09 -25.60 12.36
C PHE A 581 -9.38 -25.07 13.61
N LEU A 582 -8.12 -25.46 13.84
CA LEU A 582 -7.31 -24.89 14.92
C LEU A 582 -7.10 -23.38 14.73
N TYR A 583 -6.76 -22.94 13.52
CA TYR A 583 -6.64 -21.51 13.20
C TYR A 583 -7.91 -20.74 13.56
N MET A 584 -9.08 -21.25 13.18
CA MET A 584 -10.37 -20.66 13.53
C MET A 584 -10.57 -20.61 15.05
N PHE A 585 -10.25 -21.70 15.76
CA PHE A 585 -10.30 -21.73 17.22
C PHE A 585 -9.38 -20.68 17.85
N LEU A 586 -8.15 -20.51 17.35
CA LEU A 586 -7.21 -19.49 17.82
C LEU A 586 -7.69 -18.08 17.50
N VAL A 587 -8.35 -17.85 16.36
CA VAL A 587 -9.02 -16.57 16.05
C VAL A 587 -10.14 -16.29 17.05
N LEU A 588 -10.97 -17.28 17.39
CA LEU A 588 -12.00 -17.12 18.43
C LEU A 588 -11.40 -16.86 19.80
N PHE A 589 -10.34 -17.59 20.18
CA PHE A 589 -9.61 -17.35 21.42
C PHE A 589 -9.01 -15.93 21.45
N HIS A 590 -8.49 -15.44 20.33
CA HIS A 590 -8.05 -14.04 20.20
C HIS A 590 -9.16 -13.02 20.42
N VAL A 591 -10.43 -13.36 20.18
CA VAL A 591 -11.59 -12.53 20.52
C VAL A 591 -11.95 -12.69 22.00
N TRP A 592 -11.97 -13.92 22.51
CA TRP A 592 -12.37 -14.23 23.89
C TRP A 592 -11.51 -13.53 24.93
N VAL A 593 -10.21 -13.29 24.67
CA VAL A 593 -9.33 -12.59 25.63
C VAL A 593 -9.69 -11.12 25.84
N VAL A 594 -10.47 -10.49 24.96
CA VAL A 594 -10.89 -9.08 25.05
C VAL A 594 -12.40 -8.92 25.14
N ALA A 595 -13.17 -9.65 24.33
CA ALA A 595 -14.64 -9.58 24.30
C ALA A 595 -15.28 -10.50 25.35
N TYR A 596 -14.58 -10.80 26.45
CA TYR A 596 -15.00 -11.85 27.40
C TYR A 596 -16.35 -11.56 28.07
N ALA A 597 -16.76 -10.29 28.19
CA ALA A 597 -18.07 -9.90 28.69
C ALA A 597 -19.22 -10.26 27.73
N PHE A 598 -18.94 -10.36 26.43
CA PHE A 598 -19.96 -10.47 25.37
C PHE A 598 -20.12 -11.88 24.80
N VAL A 599 -19.16 -12.77 25.04
CA VAL A 599 -19.06 -14.07 24.36
C VAL A 599 -19.16 -15.23 25.36
N PRO A 600 -19.98 -16.27 25.07
CA PRO A 600 -20.05 -17.47 25.89
C PRO A 600 -18.68 -18.13 26.06
N GLY A 601 -18.28 -18.39 27.31
CA GLY A 601 -16.98 -18.97 27.65
C GLY A 601 -15.82 -17.96 27.69
N GLY A 602 -16.05 -16.71 27.32
CA GLY A 602 -15.08 -15.61 27.42
C GLY A 602 -14.43 -15.47 28.80
N PRO A 603 -15.19 -15.46 29.92
CA PRO A 603 -14.62 -15.28 31.26
C PRO A 603 -13.59 -16.34 31.66
N LEU A 604 -13.58 -17.52 31.03
CA LEU A 604 -12.61 -18.58 31.32
C LEU A 604 -11.20 -18.24 30.87
N VAL A 605 -11.05 -17.32 29.93
CA VAL A 605 -9.78 -16.95 29.31
C VAL A 605 -9.58 -15.43 29.28
N ARG A 606 -10.32 -14.71 30.14
CA ARG A 606 -10.22 -13.26 30.33
C ARG A 606 -8.76 -12.84 30.50
N GLU A 607 -8.31 -11.91 29.67
CA GLU A 607 -6.97 -11.30 29.76
C GLU A 607 -5.78 -12.26 29.54
N HIS A 608 -6.02 -13.48 29.04
CA HIS A 608 -5.00 -14.53 28.86
C HIS A 608 -4.37 -14.58 27.46
N THR A 609 -3.81 -13.44 27.01
CA THR A 609 -3.02 -13.39 25.77
C THR A 609 -1.74 -14.23 25.84
N ASP A 610 -1.20 -14.42 27.04
CA ASP A 610 -0.08 -15.31 27.34
C ASP A 610 -0.41 -16.77 27.02
N TRP A 611 -1.61 -17.24 27.37
CA TRP A 611 -2.08 -18.59 27.03
C TRP A 611 -2.26 -18.73 25.52
N LEU A 612 -2.86 -17.74 24.86
CA LEU A 612 -3.02 -17.74 23.41
C LEU A 612 -1.68 -17.82 22.68
N MET A 613 -0.68 -17.03 23.08
CA MET A 613 0.66 -17.08 22.52
C MET A 613 1.33 -18.44 22.79
N THR A 614 1.18 -18.98 24.01
CA THR A 614 1.72 -20.29 24.39
C THR A 614 1.13 -21.41 23.55
N VAL A 615 -0.20 -21.48 23.41
CA VAL A 615 -0.89 -22.48 22.60
C VAL A 615 -0.48 -22.36 21.13
N THR A 616 -0.31 -21.14 20.62
CA THR A 616 0.17 -20.88 19.26
C THR A 616 1.57 -21.45 19.05
N MET A 617 2.51 -21.15 19.94
CA MET A 617 3.89 -21.65 19.84
C MET A 617 3.96 -23.16 20.04
N LEU A 618 3.21 -23.75 20.97
CA LEU A 618 3.12 -25.21 21.14
C LEU A 618 2.58 -25.90 19.88
N SER A 619 1.60 -25.29 19.22
CA SER A 619 1.04 -25.79 17.97
C SER A 619 2.09 -25.76 16.84
N ILE A 620 2.87 -24.68 16.73
CA ILE A 620 4.01 -24.59 15.80
C ILE A 620 5.07 -25.65 16.14
N GLY A 621 5.39 -25.86 17.42
CA GLY A 621 6.33 -26.88 17.90
C GLY A 621 5.90 -28.30 17.56
N ALA A 622 4.60 -28.61 17.64
CA ALA A 622 4.04 -29.87 17.15
C ALA A 622 4.28 -30.06 15.63
N GLY A 623 4.12 -28.99 14.86
CA GLY A 623 4.46 -28.94 13.44
C GLY A 623 5.94 -29.24 13.19
N VAL A 624 6.84 -28.58 13.93
CA VAL A 624 8.30 -28.76 13.85
C VAL A 624 8.68 -30.21 14.13
N PHE A 625 8.11 -30.82 15.17
CA PHE A 625 8.33 -32.24 15.46
C PHE A 625 7.91 -33.15 14.30
N SER A 626 6.71 -32.94 13.75
CA SER A 626 6.23 -33.72 12.60
C SER A 626 7.12 -33.52 11.36
N ALA A 627 7.52 -32.28 11.08
CA ALA A 627 8.41 -31.94 9.98
C ALA A 627 9.81 -32.56 10.15
N GLY A 628 10.35 -32.62 11.37
CA GLY A 628 11.62 -33.30 11.66
C GLY A 628 11.60 -34.77 11.28
N VAL A 629 10.48 -35.48 11.51
CA VAL A 629 10.31 -36.89 11.12
C VAL A 629 10.09 -37.02 9.60
N THR A 630 9.20 -36.23 9.02
CA THR A 630 8.84 -36.31 7.59
C THR A 630 10.00 -35.90 6.68
N ASN A 631 10.76 -34.87 7.05
CA ASN A 631 11.83 -34.32 6.20
C ASN A 631 13.16 -35.07 6.36
N SER A 632 13.44 -35.67 7.53
CA SER A 632 14.65 -36.49 7.75
C SER A 632 14.67 -37.78 6.92
N SER A 633 13.50 -38.24 6.49
CA SER A 633 13.33 -39.48 5.72
C SER A 633 13.40 -39.27 4.20
N THR A 634 13.68 -38.04 3.76
CA THR A 634 13.94 -37.71 2.35
C THR A 634 15.43 -37.97 2.04
N PRO A 635 15.78 -38.75 1.01
CA PRO A 635 17.18 -38.99 0.65
C PRO A 635 17.90 -37.67 0.36
N LYS A 636 19.18 -37.58 0.76
CA LYS A 636 20.04 -36.39 0.59
C LYS A 636 19.77 -35.69 -0.74
N SER A 637 19.47 -34.39 -0.64
CA SER A 637 19.21 -33.42 -1.72
C SER A 637 19.76 -33.87 -3.08
N LYS A 638 18.87 -34.27 -3.99
CA LYS A 638 19.20 -34.26 -5.42
C LYS A 638 19.64 -32.83 -5.75
N THR A 639 20.77 -32.70 -6.43
CA THR A 639 21.25 -31.42 -6.93
C THR A 639 20.11 -30.64 -7.58
N ILE A 640 19.79 -29.46 -7.03
CA ILE A 640 18.71 -28.60 -7.54
C ILE A 640 19.01 -28.35 -9.02
N SER A 641 18.02 -28.62 -9.88
CA SER A 641 18.16 -28.43 -11.32
C SER A 641 18.50 -26.96 -11.63
N PRO A 642 19.24 -26.69 -12.72
CA PRO A 642 19.49 -25.34 -13.22
C PRO A 642 18.22 -24.45 -13.24
N SER A 643 17.12 -25.00 -13.77
CA SER A 643 15.82 -24.34 -13.80
C SER A 643 15.25 -23.99 -12.41
N GLY A 644 15.44 -24.86 -11.41
CA GLY A 644 14.98 -24.61 -10.04
C GLY A 644 15.79 -23.53 -9.34
N ARG A 645 17.12 -23.48 -9.58
CA ARG A 645 17.99 -22.41 -9.08
C ARG A 645 17.59 -21.06 -9.67
N ARG A 646 17.35 -21.03 -10.98
CA ARG A 646 16.88 -19.83 -11.67
C ARG A 646 15.53 -19.36 -11.12
N GLN A 647 14.59 -20.27 -10.90
CA GLN A 647 13.29 -19.92 -10.33
C GLN A 647 13.43 -19.26 -8.94
N ARG A 648 14.27 -19.82 -8.05
CA ARG A 648 14.59 -19.19 -6.74
C ARG A 648 15.12 -17.76 -6.87
N SER A 649 15.98 -17.52 -7.86
CA SER A 649 16.54 -16.18 -8.10
C SER A 649 15.44 -15.16 -8.42
N TYR A 650 14.45 -15.50 -9.26
CA TYR A 650 13.36 -14.58 -9.62
C TYR A 650 12.45 -14.22 -8.45
N TYR A 651 12.07 -15.18 -7.61
CA TYR A 651 11.28 -14.84 -6.41
C TYR A 651 12.08 -13.99 -5.42
N THR A 652 13.40 -14.19 -5.35
CA THR A 652 14.27 -13.34 -4.55
C THR A 652 14.38 -11.94 -5.15
N TYR A 653 14.42 -11.79 -6.48
CA TYR A 653 14.35 -10.47 -7.14
C TYR A 653 13.03 -9.75 -6.88
N VAL A 654 11.90 -10.47 -6.93
CA VAL A 654 10.59 -9.91 -6.54
C VAL A 654 10.63 -9.45 -5.09
N LEU A 655 11.18 -10.24 -4.18
CA LEU A 655 11.36 -9.83 -2.79
C LEU A 655 12.23 -8.57 -2.65
N VAL A 656 13.37 -8.51 -3.34
CA VAL A 656 14.24 -7.31 -3.32
C VAL A 656 13.49 -6.08 -3.80
N ALA A 657 12.71 -6.19 -4.87
CA ALA A 657 11.87 -5.09 -5.35
C ALA A 657 10.83 -4.66 -4.30
N LEU A 658 10.20 -5.62 -3.61
CA LEU A 658 9.26 -5.34 -2.51
C LEU A 658 9.96 -4.67 -1.32
N GLN A 659 11.19 -5.07 -0.98
CA GLN A 659 11.97 -4.44 0.10
C GLN A 659 12.36 -3.00 -0.26
N LEU A 660 12.76 -2.75 -1.51
CA LEU A 660 13.02 -1.39 -1.99
C LEU A 660 11.76 -0.52 -1.96
N LEU A 661 10.60 -1.09 -2.30
CA LEU A 661 9.32 -0.41 -2.18
C LEU A 661 9.01 -0.06 -0.71
N SER A 662 9.22 -1.00 0.22
CA SER A 662 9.04 -0.76 1.67
C SER A 662 9.91 0.39 2.17
N ILE A 663 11.20 0.40 1.80
CA ILE A 663 12.14 1.48 2.15
C ILE A 663 11.67 2.82 1.56
N SER A 664 11.23 2.81 0.29
CA SER A 664 10.73 4.01 -0.38
C SER A 664 9.49 4.56 0.31
N VAL A 665 8.55 3.69 0.70
CA VAL A 665 7.35 4.06 1.46
C VAL A 665 7.72 4.64 2.82
N ALA A 666 8.64 4.01 3.55
CA ALA A 666 9.10 4.51 4.85
C ALA A 666 9.74 5.89 4.76
N TYR A 667 10.50 6.15 3.68
CA TYR A 667 11.08 7.46 3.42
C TYR A 667 10.01 8.50 3.07
N LEU A 668 9.06 8.17 2.19
CA LEU A 668 7.99 9.08 1.76
C LEU A 668 6.98 9.39 2.86
N ARG A 669 6.72 8.44 3.76
CA ARG A 669 5.82 8.61 4.91
C ARG A 669 6.54 9.10 6.17
N PHE A 670 7.84 9.36 6.11
CA PHE A 670 8.58 9.80 7.29
C PHE A 670 7.93 11.09 7.83
N PRO A 671 7.57 11.16 9.12
CA PRO A 671 6.77 12.26 9.64
C PRO A 671 7.46 13.61 9.39
N THR A 672 6.79 14.49 8.64
CA THR A 672 7.19 15.89 8.38
C THR A 672 6.09 16.87 8.79
N ASN A 673 5.18 16.41 9.64
CA ASN A 673 3.95 17.08 9.99
C ASN A 673 4.18 18.46 10.59
N ASP A 674 3.34 19.41 10.17
CA ASP A 674 3.25 20.73 10.77
C ASP A 674 2.22 20.69 11.90
N TYR A 675 2.71 20.59 13.13
CA TYR A 675 1.88 20.44 14.34
C TYR A 675 1.30 21.79 14.80
N VAL A 676 0.76 22.58 13.88
CA VAL A 676 0.30 23.95 14.15
C VAL A 676 -1.18 23.93 14.56
N PRO A 677 -1.53 24.45 15.76
CA PRO A 677 -2.91 24.70 16.20
C PRO A 677 -3.64 25.72 15.32
N TYR A 678 -4.96 25.60 15.21
CA TYR A 678 -5.76 26.45 14.32
C TYR A 678 -5.84 27.91 14.76
N HIS A 679 -5.98 28.15 16.08
CA HIS A 679 -6.25 29.47 16.67
C HIS A 679 -5.12 29.92 17.61
N LYS A 680 -3.89 29.93 17.08
CA LYS A 680 -2.67 30.21 17.84
C LYS A 680 -2.59 31.64 18.37
N ASP A 681 -3.07 32.62 17.61
CA ASP A 681 -2.97 34.04 17.96
C ASP A 681 -3.89 34.39 19.15
N GLU A 682 -5.07 33.78 19.19
CA GLU A 682 -6.03 33.87 20.29
C GLU A 682 -5.70 32.93 21.47
N LYS A 683 -4.66 32.10 21.34
CA LYS A 683 -4.26 31.05 22.31
C LYS A 683 -5.41 30.13 22.70
N LEU A 684 -6.17 29.67 21.71
CA LEU A 684 -7.29 28.75 21.95
C LEU A 684 -6.85 27.30 21.75
N ALA A 685 -7.49 26.41 22.49
CA ALA A 685 -7.44 24.98 22.23
C ALA A 685 -8.86 24.46 22.03
N THR A 686 -9.14 23.97 20.82
CA THR A 686 -10.41 23.31 20.50
C THR A 686 -10.24 21.81 20.74
N MET A 687 -10.99 21.26 21.68
CA MET A 687 -10.87 19.87 22.13
C MET A 687 -12.16 19.10 21.89
N GLY A 688 -12.06 17.89 21.34
CA GLY A 688 -13.22 17.04 21.05
C GLY A 688 -13.10 15.64 21.61
N ILE A 689 -14.23 14.95 21.73
CA ILE A 689 -14.32 13.51 22.03
C ILE A 689 -15.20 12.87 20.97
N TRP A 690 -14.84 11.64 20.56
CA TRP A 690 -15.66 10.88 19.64
C TRP A 690 -15.50 9.36 19.81
N THR A 691 -16.60 8.60 19.92
CA THR A 691 -16.59 7.13 19.81
C THR A 691 -16.78 6.69 18.36
N VAL A 692 -15.82 5.94 17.81
CA VAL A 692 -15.66 5.86 16.33
C VAL A 692 -15.90 4.48 15.73
N HIS A 693 -16.49 3.54 16.47
CA HIS A 693 -16.88 2.22 15.96
C HIS A 693 -15.77 1.54 15.17
N PHE A 694 -14.53 1.61 15.68
CA PHE A 694 -13.36 1.00 15.07
C PHE A 694 -13.07 1.44 13.63
N GLY A 695 -13.58 2.62 13.21
CA GLY A 695 -13.39 3.19 11.87
C GLY A 695 -14.23 2.52 10.78
N LEU A 696 -15.39 1.96 11.13
CA LEU A 696 -16.38 1.45 10.18
C LEU A 696 -17.66 2.30 10.27
N ASP A 697 -18.21 2.69 9.13
CA ASP A 697 -19.50 3.39 9.08
C ASP A 697 -20.71 2.44 9.07
N ASN A 698 -21.92 2.99 9.12
CA ASN A 698 -23.19 2.24 9.15
C ASN A 698 -23.45 1.38 7.90
N ASP A 699 -22.62 1.49 6.85
CA ASP A 699 -22.69 0.70 5.63
C ASP A 699 -21.44 -0.20 5.46
N MET A 700 -20.70 -0.42 6.57
CA MET A 700 -19.51 -1.26 6.66
C MET A 700 -18.36 -0.75 5.75
N TRP A 701 -18.25 0.54 5.52
CA TRP A 701 -17.12 1.15 4.82
C TRP A 701 -16.09 1.68 5.82
N ALA A 702 -14.82 1.66 5.39
CA ALA A 702 -13.75 2.35 6.11
C ALA A 702 -14.03 3.87 6.13
N SER A 703 -14.08 4.47 7.32
CA SER A 703 -14.60 5.83 7.56
C SER A 703 -13.53 6.88 7.85
N GLU A 704 -12.24 6.51 7.90
CA GLU A 704 -11.13 7.37 8.35
C GLU A 704 -11.03 8.69 7.59
N ARG A 705 -11.28 8.68 6.27
CA ARG A 705 -11.26 9.91 5.47
C ARG A 705 -12.42 10.86 5.80
N ARG A 706 -13.60 10.32 6.09
CA ARG A 706 -14.76 11.12 6.49
C ARG A 706 -14.53 11.73 7.87
N MET A 707 -14.00 10.92 8.79
CA MET A 707 -13.56 11.36 10.11
C MET A 707 -12.50 12.48 10.01
N LYS A 708 -11.46 12.29 9.18
CA LYS A 708 -10.43 13.30 8.92
C LYS A 708 -11.07 14.64 8.53
N ASN A 709 -11.97 14.63 7.55
CA ASN A 709 -12.55 15.86 7.04
C ASN A 709 -13.39 16.62 8.10
N VAL A 710 -14.16 15.91 8.94
CA VAL A 710 -14.95 16.59 9.99
C VAL A 710 -14.06 17.10 11.14
N ILE A 711 -13.00 16.37 11.50
CA ILE A 711 -12.02 16.82 12.50
C ILE A 711 -11.28 18.08 12.03
N GLU A 712 -10.90 18.11 10.74
CA GLU A 712 -10.26 19.27 10.09
C GLU A 712 -11.19 20.49 10.08
N GLU A 713 -12.44 20.31 9.67
CA GLU A 713 -13.41 21.41 9.57
C GLU A 713 -13.94 21.91 10.90
N LEU A 714 -13.95 21.07 11.93
CA LEU A 714 -14.24 21.50 13.30
C LEU A 714 -13.05 22.23 13.94
N GLU A 715 -11.92 22.31 13.24
CA GLU A 715 -10.70 22.97 13.71
C GLU A 715 -10.22 22.39 15.05
N LEU A 716 -10.30 21.06 15.20
CA LEU A 716 -9.92 20.39 16.45
C LEU A 716 -8.39 20.35 16.61
N ASP A 717 -7.91 20.92 17.72
CA ASP A 717 -6.51 20.88 18.12
C ASP A 717 -6.18 19.63 18.93
N VAL A 718 -7.15 19.12 19.71
CA VAL A 718 -7.02 17.90 20.51
C VAL A 718 -8.28 17.07 20.33
N ILE A 719 -8.15 15.76 20.11
CA ILE A 719 -9.30 14.86 20.07
C ILE A 719 -9.01 13.53 20.77
N GLY A 720 -9.94 13.13 21.64
CA GLY A 720 -10.01 11.78 22.17
C GLY A 720 -10.83 10.88 21.24
N LEU A 721 -10.33 9.70 20.90
CA LEU A 721 -11.04 8.71 20.09
C LEU A 721 -11.24 7.42 20.87
N LEU A 722 -12.48 6.98 21.01
CA LEU A 722 -12.84 5.76 21.74
C LEU A 722 -13.25 4.66 20.76
N GLU A 723 -13.18 3.40 21.20
CA GLU A 723 -13.31 2.23 20.31
C GLU A 723 -12.29 2.28 19.16
N SER A 724 -11.03 2.54 19.53
CA SER A 724 -9.93 2.84 18.61
C SER A 724 -8.88 1.72 18.52
N ASP A 725 -9.00 0.61 19.27
CA ASP A 725 -8.09 -0.54 19.13
C ASP A 725 -8.43 -1.34 17.87
N ASN A 726 -7.63 -1.13 16.82
CA ASN A 726 -7.79 -1.81 15.54
C ASN A 726 -6.69 -2.85 15.24
N GLN A 727 -5.75 -3.07 16.17
CA GLN A 727 -4.59 -3.95 15.97
C GLN A 727 -4.89 -5.40 16.36
N ARG A 728 -6.10 -5.85 16.00
CA ARG A 728 -6.63 -7.20 16.20
C ARG A 728 -7.12 -7.78 14.88
N ILE A 729 -7.10 -9.11 14.75
CA ILE A 729 -7.56 -9.82 13.55
C ILE A 729 -8.98 -9.37 13.13
N ILE A 730 -9.90 -9.27 14.09
CA ILE A 730 -11.30 -8.87 13.84
C ILE A 730 -11.45 -7.43 13.35
N MET A 731 -10.45 -6.58 13.55
CA MET A 731 -10.40 -5.21 13.05
C MET A 731 -9.46 -5.05 11.84
N GLY A 732 -8.90 -6.16 11.35
CA GLY A 732 -8.04 -6.19 10.18
C GLY A 732 -6.57 -5.91 10.47
N ASN A 733 -6.17 -5.82 11.74
CA ASN A 733 -4.85 -5.34 12.19
C ASN A 733 -4.51 -4.00 11.52
N ARG A 734 -5.35 -2.99 11.71
CA ARG A 734 -5.15 -1.64 11.17
C ARG A 734 -5.01 -0.63 12.30
N ASP A 735 -4.83 0.64 11.96
CA ASP A 735 -4.72 1.72 12.93
C ASP A 735 -5.25 3.04 12.33
N ILE A 736 -6.44 3.45 12.78
CA ILE A 736 -7.07 4.70 12.35
C ILE A 736 -6.30 5.93 12.88
N THR A 737 -5.64 5.82 14.02
CA THR A 737 -4.89 6.93 14.63
C THR A 737 -3.70 7.31 13.75
N GLN A 738 -3.06 6.31 13.13
CA GLN A 738 -1.97 6.56 12.18
C GLN A 738 -2.45 7.37 10.98
N SER A 739 -3.61 7.02 10.40
CA SER A 739 -4.14 7.73 9.24
C SER A 739 -4.49 9.18 9.58
N LEU A 740 -5.15 9.40 10.71
CA LEU A 740 -5.58 10.73 11.15
C LEU A 740 -4.39 11.60 11.54
N ALA A 741 -3.44 11.07 12.30
CA ALA A 741 -2.26 11.81 12.75
C ALA A 741 -1.38 12.29 11.59
N GLU A 742 -1.14 11.43 10.60
CA GLU A 742 -0.38 11.77 9.39
C GLU A 742 -1.12 12.80 8.52
N ASP A 743 -2.43 12.65 8.33
CA ASP A 743 -3.19 13.53 7.42
C ASP A 743 -3.56 14.89 8.04
N LEU A 744 -3.68 14.99 9.37
CA LEU A 744 -4.05 16.21 10.10
C LEU A 744 -2.86 16.94 10.73
N GLY A 745 -1.67 16.34 10.69
CA GLY A 745 -0.47 16.86 11.34
C GLY A 745 -0.61 16.89 12.86
N MET A 746 -0.87 15.74 13.48
CA MET A 746 -1.07 15.62 14.93
C MET A 746 -0.08 14.62 15.55
N TYR A 747 0.35 14.88 16.79
CA TYR A 747 0.91 13.88 17.68
C TYR A 747 -0.17 12.86 18.01
N ALA A 748 0.23 11.59 18.13
CA ALA A 748 -0.69 10.51 18.47
C ALA A 748 -0.14 9.72 19.65
N ASP A 749 -0.97 9.56 20.67
CA ASP A 749 -0.90 8.44 21.61
C ASP A 749 -2.09 7.53 21.32
N PHE A 750 -1.83 6.36 20.74
CA PHE A 750 -2.90 5.43 20.37
C PHE A 750 -3.52 4.69 21.56
N GLY A 751 -2.94 4.84 22.77
CA GLY A 751 -3.43 4.23 23.99
C GLY A 751 -2.86 2.84 24.30
N PRO A 752 -3.49 2.10 25.22
CA PRO A 752 -3.05 0.77 25.59
C PRO A 752 -2.96 -0.17 24.37
N GLY A 753 -1.87 -0.91 24.27
CA GLY A 753 -1.70 -1.92 23.22
C GLY A 753 -2.78 -3.02 23.24
N PRO A 754 -2.96 -3.76 22.13
CA PRO A 754 -3.97 -4.83 22.05
C PRO A 754 -3.73 -6.00 23.03
N ASN A 755 -2.52 -6.12 23.58
CA ASN A 755 -2.19 -7.03 24.68
C ASN A 755 -2.67 -6.56 26.06
N LYS A 756 -3.35 -5.41 26.15
CA LYS A 756 -3.96 -4.84 27.37
C LYS A 756 -5.47 -5.05 27.46
N HIS A 757 -6.05 -5.76 26.49
CA HIS A 757 -7.43 -6.28 26.53
C HIS A 757 -8.52 -5.22 26.68
N THR A 758 -8.33 -4.03 26.10
CA THR A 758 -9.35 -2.98 26.05
C THR A 758 -9.88 -2.79 24.63
N TRP A 759 -10.95 -2.02 24.48
CA TRP A 759 -11.47 -1.56 23.18
C TRP A 759 -10.74 -0.34 22.60
N GLY A 760 -9.73 0.16 23.30
CA GLY A 760 -8.94 1.30 22.88
C GLY A 760 -9.51 2.65 23.32
N SER A 761 -8.59 3.57 23.54
CA SER A 761 -8.79 4.99 23.79
C SER A 761 -7.54 5.65 23.24
N ALA A 762 -7.66 6.64 22.36
CA ALA A 762 -6.54 7.30 21.72
C ALA A 762 -6.64 8.82 21.89
N LEU A 763 -5.50 9.49 21.92
CA LEU A 763 -5.36 10.94 21.98
C LEU A 763 -4.58 11.42 20.77
N LEU A 764 -5.20 12.31 19.98
CA LEU A 764 -4.52 13.06 18.93
C LEU A 764 -4.40 14.53 19.36
N SER A 765 -3.26 15.15 19.13
CA SER A 765 -2.99 16.53 19.55
C SER A 765 -2.10 17.28 18.57
N LYS A 766 -2.46 18.52 18.22
CA LYS A 766 -1.56 19.48 17.56
C LYS A 766 -0.53 20.05 18.54
N PHE A 767 -0.79 19.99 19.84
CA PHE A 767 0.17 20.36 20.88
C PHE A 767 1.11 19.19 21.21
N PRO A 768 2.41 19.45 21.49
CA PRO A 768 3.34 18.41 21.90
C PRO A 768 2.85 17.62 23.14
N ILE A 769 2.85 16.30 23.03
CA ILE A 769 2.60 15.39 24.17
C ILE A 769 3.91 15.25 24.96
N VAL A 770 3.97 15.87 26.13
CA VAL A 770 5.17 15.87 26.98
C VAL A 770 5.33 14.53 27.70
N ASN A 771 4.23 14.01 28.21
CA ASN A 771 4.16 12.74 28.94
C ASN A 771 2.76 12.15 28.79
N SER A 772 2.64 10.83 28.78
CA SER A 772 1.35 10.16 28.92
C SER A 772 1.48 8.87 29.71
N THR A 773 0.43 8.55 30.46
CA THR A 773 0.33 7.32 31.26
C THR A 773 -0.99 6.64 30.93
N HIS A 774 -0.94 5.33 30.70
CA HIS A 774 -2.13 4.52 30.44
C HIS A 774 -2.58 3.83 31.72
N HIS A 775 -3.86 4.01 32.05
CA HIS A 775 -4.50 3.41 33.21
C HIS A 775 -5.52 2.38 32.73
N LEU A 776 -5.45 1.17 33.29
CA LEU A 776 -6.50 0.16 33.17
C LEU A 776 -7.29 0.20 34.47
N LEU A 777 -8.54 0.64 34.39
CA LEU A 777 -9.34 0.88 35.59
C LEU A 777 -9.94 -0.43 36.13
N PRO A 778 -10.31 -0.47 37.43
CA PRO A 778 -10.86 -1.67 38.05
C PRO A 778 -12.10 -2.19 37.32
N SER A 779 -12.14 -3.49 37.09
CA SER A 779 -13.25 -4.18 36.46
C SER A 779 -13.37 -5.61 37.03
N PRO A 780 -14.03 -5.79 38.18
CA PRO A 780 -14.19 -7.12 38.76
C PRO A 780 -15.11 -8.05 37.95
N VAL A 781 -16.05 -7.52 37.17
CA VAL A 781 -17.06 -8.33 36.46
C VAL A 781 -17.05 -8.08 34.96
N GLY A 782 -17.16 -6.82 34.56
CA GLY A 782 -17.35 -6.35 33.19
C GLY A 782 -16.06 -6.15 32.41
N GLU A 783 -16.07 -5.18 31.49
CA GLU A 783 -14.94 -4.86 30.62
C GLU A 783 -13.88 -3.96 31.27
N LEU A 784 -12.62 -4.16 30.85
CA LEU A 784 -11.51 -3.29 31.24
C LEU A 784 -11.62 -1.92 30.56
N ALA A 785 -11.83 -0.90 31.37
CA ALA A 785 -11.94 0.49 30.94
C ALA A 785 -10.56 1.17 30.82
N PRO A 786 -10.14 1.65 29.64
CA PRO A 786 -8.89 2.39 29.45
C PRO A 786 -9.03 3.89 29.75
N ALA A 787 -8.01 4.48 30.38
CA ALA A 787 -7.81 5.92 30.40
C ALA A 787 -6.38 6.30 29.97
N ILE A 788 -6.24 7.36 29.18
CA ILE A 788 -4.97 8.04 28.94
C ILE A 788 -4.94 9.29 29.82
N HIS A 789 -3.93 9.47 30.67
CA HIS A 789 -3.61 10.76 31.29
C HIS A 789 -2.37 11.32 30.63
N ALA A 790 -2.55 12.36 29.81
CA ALA A 790 -1.48 13.03 29.08
C ALA A 790 -1.27 14.45 29.60
N THR A 791 -0.04 14.94 29.52
CA THR A 791 0.30 16.35 29.72
C THR A 791 0.74 16.93 28.38
N LEU A 792 0.06 17.98 27.94
CA LEU A 792 0.31 18.70 26.68
C LEU A 792 0.95 20.06 26.96
N ASP A 793 1.88 20.48 26.10
CA ASP A 793 2.42 21.85 26.12
C ASP A 793 1.57 22.75 25.21
N MET A 794 0.64 23.48 25.82
CA MET A 794 -0.26 24.40 25.13
C MET A 794 0.25 25.83 25.29
N TYR A 795 0.90 26.36 24.26
CA TYR A 795 1.41 27.74 24.23
C TYR A 795 2.36 28.09 25.41
N GLY A 796 3.12 27.12 25.92
CA GLY A 796 4.04 27.26 27.06
C GLY A 796 3.41 26.93 28.42
N GLU A 797 2.11 26.60 28.47
CA GLU A 797 1.42 26.14 29.68
C GLU A 797 1.19 24.62 29.61
N LEU A 798 1.51 23.91 30.70
CA LEU A 798 1.29 22.47 30.79
C LEU A 798 -0.16 22.19 31.20
N VAL A 799 -0.92 21.59 30.28
CA VAL A 799 -2.33 21.24 30.47
C VAL A 799 -2.47 19.72 30.45
N ASP A 800 -3.13 19.17 31.47
CA ASP A 800 -3.44 17.74 31.51
C ASP A 800 -4.72 17.44 30.70
N VAL A 801 -4.68 16.40 29.88
CA VAL A 801 -5.84 15.88 29.16
C VAL A 801 -6.01 14.42 29.51
N VAL A 802 -7.22 14.07 29.95
CA VAL A 802 -7.60 12.70 30.26
C VAL A 802 -8.58 12.21 29.20
N VAL A 803 -8.27 11.12 28.51
CA VAL A 803 -9.20 10.46 27.57
C VAL A 803 -9.68 9.15 28.18
N PHE A 804 -10.98 8.98 28.38
CA PHE A 804 -11.53 7.86 29.15
C PHE A 804 -12.72 7.18 28.47
N HIS A 805 -12.67 5.85 28.40
CA HIS A 805 -13.79 5.01 27.96
C HIS A 805 -14.31 4.20 29.15
N SER A 806 -15.48 4.57 29.68
CA SER A 806 -16.12 3.85 30.79
C SER A 806 -16.59 2.46 30.37
N GLY A 807 -16.66 1.55 31.35
CA GLY A 807 -17.32 0.26 31.19
C GLY A 807 -18.83 0.39 30.98
N GLN A 808 -19.42 -0.71 30.49
CA GLN A 808 -20.82 -0.81 30.09
C GLN A 808 -21.85 -0.52 31.19
N GLU A 809 -23.10 -0.29 30.77
CA GLU A 809 -24.22 -0.01 31.68
C GLU A 809 -24.54 -1.19 32.60
N GLU A 810 -24.42 -2.40 32.06
CA GLU A 810 -24.79 -3.68 32.64
C GLU A 810 -23.97 -4.06 33.88
N ASP A 811 -22.82 -3.41 34.10
CA ASP A 811 -21.93 -3.65 35.23
C ASP A 811 -21.82 -2.41 36.16
N PRO A 812 -22.84 -2.11 37.00
CA PRO A 812 -22.86 -0.92 37.86
C PRO A 812 -21.67 -0.82 38.82
N GLU A 813 -21.18 -1.95 39.34
CA GLU A 813 -20.06 -1.96 40.29
C GLU A 813 -18.74 -1.58 39.62
N ASP A 814 -18.50 -2.08 38.41
CA ASP A 814 -17.34 -1.70 37.61
C ASP A 814 -17.37 -0.19 37.35
N ARG A 815 -18.51 0.35 36.88
CA ARG A 815 -18.65 1.80 36.66
C ARG A 815 -18.46 2.63 37.93
N ARG A 816 -18.95 2.15 39.08
CA ARG A 816 -18.74 2.83 40.37
C ARG A 816 -17.25 2.90 40.69
N LEU A 817 -16.54 1.77 40.66
CA LEU A 817 -15.10 1.69 40.94
C LEU A 817 -14.26 2.52 39.95
N GLN A 818 -14.63 2.50 38.67
CA GLN A 818 -14.00 3.30 37.63
C GLN A 818 -14.20 4.80 37.88
N SER A 819 -15.42 5.24 38.23
CA SER A 819 -15.70 6.64 38.55
C SER A 819 -14.91 7.14 39.76
N GLU A 820 -14.79 6.32 40.81
CA GLU A 820 -14.02 6.65 42.02
C GLU A 820 -12.52 6.74 41.74
N TYR A 821 -11.99 5.85 40.89
CA TYR A 821 -10.60 5.89 40.46
C TYR A 821 -10.32 7.17 39.66
N LEU A 822 -11.17 7.48 38.68
CA LEU A 822 -10.99 8.63 37.81
C LEU A 822 -11.13 9.95 38.59
N ALA A 823 -12.08 10.04 39.52
CA ALA A 823 -12.23 11.21 40.38
C ALA A 823 -10.96 11.48 41.20
N LYS A 824 -10.34 10.43 41.76
CA LYS A 824 -9.05 10.55 42.47
C LYS A 824 -7.91 10.93 41.53
N LEU A 825 -7.84 10.32 40.35
CA LEU A 825 -6.81 10.63 39.34
C LEU A 825 -6.88 12.10 38.93
N MET A 826 -8.06 12.57 38.52
CA MET A 826 -8.28 13.97 38.16
C MET A 826 -8.00 14.90 39.35
N GLY A 827 -8.50 14.57 40.54
CA GLY A 827 -8.28 15.33 41.78
C GLY A 827 -6.81 15.50 42.16
N SER A 828 -5.97 14.51 41.83
CA SER A 828 -4.53 14.56 42.10
C SER A 828 -3.76 15.58 41.27
N SER A 829 -4.30 16.01 40.12
CA SER A 829 -3.63 17.00 39.26
C SER A 829 -3.80 18.42 39.78
N THR A 830 -2.66 19.11 39.93
CA THR A 830 -2.60 20.53 40.28
C THR A 830 -2.68 21.45 39.07
N ARG A 831 -2.55 20.91 37.85
CA ARG A 831 -2.56 21.65 36.59
C ARG A 831 -3.98 21.95 36.09
N PRO A 832 -4.13 22.86 35.11
CA PRO A 832 -5.32 22.89 34.27
C PRO A 832 -5.57 21.53 33.64
N LEU A 833 -6.83 21.08 33.63
CA LEU A 833 -7.17 19.72 33.20
C LEU A 833 -8.49 19.68 32.43
N VAL A 834 -8.52 18.89 31.36
CA VAL A 834 -9.73 18.52 30.60
C VAL A 834 -9.91 17.01 30.60
N LEU A 835 -11.13 16.54 30.86
CA LEU A 835 -11.56 15.17 30.63
C LEU A 835 -12.35 15.11 29.32
N LEU A 836 -11.98 14.20 28.44
CA LEU A 836 -12.66 13.85 27.20
C LEU A 836 -13.13 12.39 27.35
N SER A 837 -14.43 12.15 27.50
CA SER A 837 -14.87 10.84 27.98
C SER A 837 -16.21 10.34 27.46
N TYR A 838 -16.39 9.02 27.54
CA TYR A 838 -17.67 8.33 27.42
C TYR A 838 -18.03 7.72 28.77
N LEU A 839 -19.08 8.24 29.44
CA LEU A 839 -19.35 7.97 30.86
C LEU A 839 -20.58 7.09 31.13
N VAL A 840 -21.50 6.96 30.16
CA VAL A 840 -22.74 6.18 30.30
C VAL A 840 -23.53 6.59 31.55
N THR A 841 -23.85 7.88 31.66
CA THR A 841 -24.57 8.42 32.81
C THR A 841 -25.41 9.62 32.39
N LYS A 842 -26.42 9.99 33.19
CA LYS A 842 -27.17 11.23 32.97
C LYS A 842 -26.54 12.37 33.75
N PRO A 843 -26.57 13.61 33.23
CA PRO A 843 -26.14 14.77 33.99
C PRO A 843 -26.88 14.85 35.33
N LEU A 844 -26.15 15.20 36.39
CA LEU A 844 -26.66 15.37 37.77
C LEU A 844 -27.13 14.08 38.47
N GLU A 845 -27.03 12.91 37.84
CA GLU A 845 -27.52 11.64 38.39
C GLU A 845 -26.39 10.63 38.65
N GLY A 846 -26.49 9.87 39.75
CA GLY A 846 -25.60 8.73 40.02
C GLY A 846 -24.11 9.07 39.98
N ASN A 847 -23.34 8.30 39.19
CA ASN A 847 -21.88 8.44 39.06
C ASN A 847 -21.43 9.78 38.47
N TYR A 848 -22.31 10.53 37.80
CA TYR A 848 -22.02 11.92 37.40
C TYR A 848 -21.49 12.74 38.58
N ASN A 849 -22.12 12.60 39.75
CA ASN A 849 -21.75 13.34 40.96
C ASN A 849 -20.43 12.86 41.59
N THR A 850 -19.85 11.77 41.10
CA THR A 850 -18.48 11.34 41.43
C THR A 850 -17.48 12.05 40.53
N TYR A 851 -17.76 12.11 39.23
CA TYR A 851 -16.91 12.77 38.24
C TYR A 851 -16.87 14.30 38.43
N VAL A 852 -18.03 14.90 38.71
CA VAL A 852 -18.20 16.34 39.01
C VAL A 852 -18.39 16.47 40.52
N SER A 853 -17.28 16.54 41.25
CA SER A 853 -17.27 16.55 42.72
C SER A 853 -16.15 17.44 43.26
N GLU A 854 -16.23 17.77 44.55
CA GLU A 854 -15.12 18.45 45.24
C GLU A 854 -13.82 17.63 45.18
N LEU A 855 -13.92 16.29 45.18
CA LEU A 855 -12.77 15.39 45.12
C LEU A 855 -12.04 15.49 43.78
N SER A 856 -12.77 15.46 42.66
CA SER A 856 -12.17 15.60 41.33
C SER A 856 -11.77 17.06 41.03
N GLY A 857 -12.52 18.00 41.59
CA GLY A 857 -12.45 19.43 41.31
C GLY A 857 -12.90 19.79 39.90
N MET A 858 -13.56 18.88 39.19
CA MET A 858 -13.99 19.07 37.80
C MET A 858 -15.35 19.77 37.73
N LYS A 859 -15.52 20.61 36.74
CA LYS A 859 -16.79 21.20 36.31
C LYS A 859 -17.22 20.58 34.99
N ASP A 860 -18.51 20.48 34.78
CA ASP A 860 -19.07 20.10 33.48
C ASP A 860 -19.01 21.30 32.52
N ILE A 861 -18.70 21.04 31.24
CA ILE A 861 -18.71 22.06 30.20
C ILE A 861 -20.06 22.78 30.10
N ASP A 862 -21.17 22.04 30.27
CA ASP A 862 -22.52 22.59 30.30
C ASP A 862 -23.52 21.70 31.10
N PRO A 863 -23.69 21.94 32.41
CA PRO A 863 -24.65 21.20 33.24
C PRO A 863 -26.12 21.29 32.78
N THR A 864 -26.47 22.24 31.90
CA THR A 864 -27.84 22.43 31.41
C THR A 864 -28.16 21.56 30.19
N ASP A 865 -27.15 20.96 29.57
CA ASP A 865 -27.30 19.97 28.50
C ASP A 865 -27.73 18.62 29.09
N TRP A 866 -29.03 18.51 29.37
CA TRP A 866 -29.67 17.38 30.03
C TRP A 866 -29.79 16.12 29.15
N ASP A 867 -29.68 16.26 27.82
CA ASP A 867 -29.84 15.19 26.83
C ASP A 867 -28.50 14.54 26.45
N ARG A 868 -27.59 14.44 27.43
CA ARG A 868 -26.32 13.70 27.31
C ARG A 868 -26.43 12.37 28.01
N TRP A 869 -25.74 11.37 27.44
CA TRP A 869 -25.69 10.02 27.96
C TRP A 869 -24.30 9.41 27.82
N CYS A 870 -23.77 9.45 26.60
CA CYS A 870 -22.50 8.86 26.23
C CYS A 870 -21.34 9.80 26.52
N GLU A 871 -21.18 10.84 25.71
CA GLU A 871 -19.99 11.68 25.70
C GLU A 871 -20.06 12.87 26.67
N TYR A 872 -18.91 13.22 27.24
CA TYR A 872 -18.74 14.31 28.20
C TYR A 872 -17.39 15.00 28.03
N ILE A 873 -17.42 16.33 28.15
CA ILE A 873 -16.23 17.15 28.38
C ILE A 873 -16.35 17.77 29.78
N LEU A 874 -15.40 17.45 30.66
CA LEU A 874 -15.26 18.11 31.96
C LEU A 874 -13.96 18.91 31.98
N TYR A 875 -13.89 19.97 32.79
CA TYR A 875 -12.69 20.80 32.87
C TYR A 875 -12.48 21.38 34.27
N LYS A 876 -11.26 21.85 34.56
CA LYS A 876 -10.96 22.70 35.73
C LYS A 876 -9.76 23.59 35.48
N LYS A 877 -9.72 24.74 36.16
CA LYS A 877 -8.62 25.72 36.09
C LYS A 877 -8.33 26.19 34.66
N LEU A 878 -9.35 26.19 33.80
CA LEU A 878 -9.29 26.67 32.42
C LEU A 878 -10.47 27.59 32.15
N ARG A 879 -10.25 28.59 31.29
CA ARG A 879 -11.33 29.42 30.77
C ARG A 879 -12.04 28.70 29.63
N LYS A 880 -13.27 28.21 29.85
CA LYS A 880 -14.11 27.75 28.73
C LYS A 880 -14.64 28.95 27.93
N VAL A 881 -14.66 28.82 26.62
CA VAL A 881 -15.10 29.85 25.65
C VAL A 881 -16.39 29.41 24.99
N GLY A 882 -16.51 28.13 24.64
CA GLY A 882 -17.73 27.62 24.03
C GLY A 882 -17.82 26.11 23.98
N TYR A 883 -19.00 25.63 23.64
CA TYR A 883 -19.39 24.22 23.57
C TYR A 883 -20.30 23.99 22.36
N ALA A 884 -20.09 22.89 21.64
CA ALA A 884 -20.92 22.48 20.52
C ALA A 884 -21.13 20.97 20.50
N ARG A 885 -22.33 20.56 20.06
CA ARG A 885 -22.66 19.19 19.68
C ARG A 885 -22.84 19.12 18.17
N VAL A 886 -22.18 18.17 17.53
CA VAL A 886 -22.13 18.07 16.07
C VAL A 886 -22.60 16.68 15.64
N SER A 887 -23.58 16.63 14.74
CA SER A 887 -24.13 15.36 14.28
C SER A 887 -23.07 14.46 13.64
N ARG A 888 -23.27 13.16 13.81
CA ARG A 888 -22.35 12.08 13.37
C ARG A 888 -22.49 11.61 11.92
N ASP A 889 -23.47 12.16 11.18
CA ASP A 889 -23.88 11.63 9.89
C ASP A 889 -24.16 10.11 9.97
N SER A 890 -23.67 9.31 9.01
CA SER A 890 -23.69 7.84 9.04
C SER A 890 -22.38 7.21 9.51
N ILE A 891 -21.44 7.99 10.06
CA ILE A 891 -20.08 7.51 10.41
C ILE A 891 -20.09 6.59 11.62
N THR A 892 -20.89 6.92 12.64
CA THR A 892 -20.97 6.20 13.91
C THR A 892 -22.34 6.45 14.53
N ASP A 893 -22.60 5.92 15.72
CA ASP A 893 -23.86 6.05 16.46
C ASP A 893 -23.86 7.21 17.49
N THR A 894 -22.69 7.76 17.82
CA THR A 894 -22.47 8.91 18.73
C THR A 894 -22.17 10.22 18.00
N GLU A 895 -22.77 11.33 18.44
CA GLU A 895 -22.36 12.68 18.00
C GLU A 895 -20.91 13.01 18.40
N ILE A 896 -20.39 14.13 17.91
CA ILE A 896 -19.11 14.69 18.36
C ILE A 896 -19.42 15.80 19.37
N GLN A 897 -18.81 15.75 20.55
CA GLN A 897 -18.79 16.88 21.48
C GLN A 897 -17.49 17.67 21.36
N VAL A 898 -17.61 19.00 21.33
CA VAL A 898 -16.47 19.91 21.16
C VAL A 898 -16.52 21.04 22.18
N GLY A 899 -15.42 21.24 22.91
CA GLY A 899 -15.19 22.36 23.81
C GLY A 899 -14.05 23.25 23.33
N LYS A 900 -14.20 24.56 23.47
CA LYS A 900 -13.15 25.55 23.14
C LYS A 900 -12.68 26.23 24.43
N PHE A 901 -11.38 26.23 24.66
CA PHE A 901 -10.76 26.77 25.88
C PHE A 901 -9.71 27.83 25.56
N ALA A 902 -9.67 28.91 26.34
CA ALA A 902 -8.61 29.91 26.27
C ALA A 902 -7.49 29.57 27.25
N ILE A 903 -6.28 29.42 26.73
CA ILE A 903 -5.10 28.98 27.49
C ILE A 903 -4.37 30.19 28.07
N GLY A 904 -4.01 30.11 29.36
CA GLY A 904 -3.40 31.22 30.12
C GLY A 904 -4.40 32.26 30.66
N GLU A 905 -5.70 32.10 30.40
CA GLU A 905 -6.76 32.94 30.99
C GLU A 905 -7.32 32.29 32.26
N PRO A 906 -7.63 33.08 33.31
CA PRO A 906 -8.20 32.54 34.54
C PRO A 906 -9.59 31.95 34.29
N GLU A 907 -9.91 30.90 35.03
CA GLU A 907 -11.23 30.28 35.03
C GLU A 907 -12.33 31.29 35.43
N SER A 908 -13.53 31.16 34.84
CA SER A 908 -14.65 32.05 35.17
C SER A 908 -15.17 31.82 36.58
N GLU A 909 -15.48 32.92 37.28
CA GLU A 909 -16.27 32.87 38.50
C GLU A 909 -17.75 32.55 38.22
N ASN A 910 -18.27 32.95 37.05
CA ASN A 910 -19.64 32.72 36.60
C ASN A 910 -19.71 32.28 35.13
N ASP A 911 -20.34 31.14 34.86
CA ASP A 911 -20.50 30.56 33.52
C ASP A 911 -21.80 31.07 32.85
N MET A 912 -21.87 32.38 32.59
CA MET A 912 -23.04 32.98 31.93
C MET A 912 -22.99 32.82 30.41
N PHE A 913 -24.12 32.45 29.79
CA PHE A 913 -24.26 32.42 28.34
C PHE A 913 -24.15 33.82 27.74
N ILE A 914 -23.44 33.94 26.62
CA ILE A 914 -23.36 35.18 25.84
C ILE A 914 -23.78 34.94 24.40
N PRO A 915 -24.45 35.93 23.75
CA PRO A 915 -24.74 35.86 22.32
C PRO A 915 -23.45 35.80 21.49
N GLU A 916 -23.45 35.04 20.40
CA GLU A 916 -22.29 34.89 19.51
C GLU A 916 -21.78 36.24 18.96
N GLU A 917 -22.68 37.21 18.78
CA GLU A 917 -22.36 38.56 18.33
C GLU A 917 -21.34 39.27 19.25
N MET A 918 -21.32 38.91 20.54
CA MET A 918 -20.39 39.43 21.53
C MET A 918 -19.07 38.65 21.59
N VAL A 919 -18.98 37.51 20.91
CA VAL A 919 -17.78 36.66 20.87
C VAL A 919 -16.87 37.15 19.73
N PRO A 920 -15.57 37.41 19.96
CA PRO A 920 -14.63 37.74 18.88
C PRO A 920 -14.60 36.66 17.79
N GLU A 921 -14.43 37.05 16.53
CA GLU A 921 -14.53 36.11 15.39
C GLU A 921 -13.59 34.90 15.49
N GLY A 922 -12.32 35.10 15.87
CA GLY A 922 -11.36 34.00 16.10
C GLY A 922 -11.72 33.07 17.26
N ARG A 923 -12.64 33.47 18.15
CA ARG A 923 -13.15 32.63 19.25
C ARG A 923 -14.42 31.86 18.90
N ARG A 924 -15.04 32.12 17.74
CA ARG A 924 -16.27 31.44 17.31
C ARG A 924 -15.98 30.04 16.79
N PHE A 925 -16.99 29.19 16.75
CA PHE A 925 -16.92 27.92 16.03
C PHE A 925 -17.22 28.12 14.53
N PRO A 926 -16.79 27.17 13.67
CA PRO A 926 -17.00 27.27 12.23
C PRO A 926 -18.46 27.37 11.81
N SER A 927 -18.83 28.46 11.13
CA SER A 927 -20.22 28.71 10.69
C SER A 927 -20.78 27.67 9.71
N LEU A 928 -19.90 26.87 9.09
CA LEU A 928 -20.22 25.87 8.06
C LEU A 928 -21.15 24.75 8.56
N PHE A 929 -21.21 24.47 9.86
CA PHE A 929 -22.06 23.43 10.45
C PHE A 929 -23.49 23.93 10.78
N ARG A 930 -23.81 25.21 10.53
CA ARG A 930 -25.16 25.75 10.74
C ARG A 930 -26.14 25.23 9.68
N GLY A 931 -27.43 25.18 10.03
CA GLY A 931 -28.50 24.79 9.10
C GLY A 931 -28.39 23.33 8.64
N GLN A 932 -28.20 23.11 7.33
CA GLN A 932 -28.00 21.76 6.79
C GLN A 932 -26.58 21.22 7.03
N GLY A 933 -25.66 22.08 7.45
CA GLY A 933 -24.27 21.73 7.71
C GLY A 933 -23.49 21.32 6.46
N VAL A 934 -22.44 20.52 6.65
CA VAL A 934 -21.53 20.05 5.60
C VAL A 934 -21.43 18.53 5.65
N ARG A 935 -21.55 17.86 4.50
CA ARG A 935 -21.39 16.39 4.38
C ARG A 935 -22.10 15.58 5.48
N GLY A 936 -23.31 15.98 5.86
CA GLY A 936 -24.14 15.30 6.88
C GLY A 936 -23.84 15.70 8.33
N HIS A 937 -22.82 16.50 8.57
CA HIS A 937 -22.46 17.05 9.88
C HIS A 937 -23.05 18.45 10.07
N ARG A 938 -23.78 18.68 11.16
CA ARG A 938 -24.36 19.98 11.53
C ARG A 938 -24.38 20.16 13.04
N TYR A 939 -24.50 21.38 13.52
CA TYR A 939 -24.84 21.61 14.91
C TYR A 939 -26.18 20.95 15.24
N HIS A 940 -26.19 20.17 16.31
CA HIS A 940 -27.30 19.30 16.70
C HIS A 940 -27.63 19.54 18.18
N VAL A 941 -28.86 19.21 18.59
CA VAL A 941 -29.48 19.50 19.91
C VAL A 941 -29.76 20.98 20.16
N PHE A 942 -28.79 21.87 19.88
CA PHE A 942 -28.95 23.31 20.07
C PHE A 942 -29.11 24.10 18.77
N ASP A 943 -28.89 23.46 17.61
CA ASP A 943 -28.80 24.07 16.26
C ASP A 943 -27.70 25.15 16.09
N GLU A 944 -27.02 25.55 17.17
CA GLU A 944 -25.90 26.48 17.21
C GLU A 944 -24.93 26.17 18.37
N PRO A 945 -23.69 26.67 18.33
CA PRO A 945 -22.77 26.60 19.47
C PRO A 945 -23.22 27.48 20.63
N ARG A 946 -22.89 27.06 21.86
CA ARG A 946 -23.07 27.86 23.08
C ARG A 946 -21.76 28.52 23.45
N TYR A 947 -21.81 29.80 23.85
CA TYR A 947 -20.64 30.57 24.28
C TYR A 947 -20.80 31.10 25.71
N PHE A 948 -19.68 31.26 26.39
CA PHE A 948 -19.62 31.63 27.80
C PHE A 948 -18.78 32.88 28.00
N HIS A 949 -19.21 33.73 28.94
CA HIS A 949 -18.50 34.96 29.27
C HIS A 949 -17.11 34.66 29.77
#